data_AF-A0A7W4B3P2-F1
#
_entry.id   AF-A0A7W4B3P2-F1
#
_cell.length_a   1.000
_cell.length_b   1.000
_cell.length_c   1.000
_cell.angle_alpha   90.00
_cell.angle_beta   90.00
_cell.angle_gamma   90.00
#
_symmetry.space_group_name_H-M   'P 1'
#
loop_
_entity.id
_entity.type
_entity.pdbx_description
1 polymer ?
#
loop_
_entity_poly.entity_id
_entity_poly.type
_entity_poly.pdbx_seq_one_letter_code
_entity_poly.pdbx_strand_id
1 'polypeptide(L)'
;MKLNILIIALPILGSSSLALANTTHERLFTPHAAVIERVHHHGVEDNHNERAPIARVKVQPQQLNNVMLSSQAIMANCDLNALASANSSNIINEIKTQGSACINELFSASSSIQSQVFTSEKMFAVANHAKSLSQTYAGGGDTDLQALFLYLRTGFYAEFYNDNISFSSWVTPAVVDAIDAFVNNSHFYDDNDGHGKTLNEVIITMDSAEQQHRYLPVVKEWLTRFNESYAAKWNMRGAINGIFTLLYRGQWNDAYVAAVATDVDLVVKLNAFTQKQWMIDSDAEFLIVNAASELARLKKYSETAIQSEVDKGVKAIFSTYNSFGFGDAVWLAAADSVSYYAECSLYNICGFAEQLTQQVLAQSYSCSSTIKIRSQNMTAIQHASACDAMGAEEGYFHNKLSTNLTPVADDNNSFLQVNIFDSNGDYSKYAKAIFGIDTNNGGMYLEGDPSVVGNQANFIAYEASYANAEHYVWNLEHEYVHYLDGRFDLYGNFNSPTEEIVWWSEGVAEYIANQDDNEAAKNTISDGSRYTLAQIFVTNYDGFDQDRIYRWGYLAVRFMFERHGDDVDSMLTDTRSGNWSAYKAKTVQWANRYESEFVQWCDDLVAGTTTNAPPTAKINGPYSGVKNAAINFSSNGSTDSDGEIASYQWRFGDGGSSNEANPAHTYTSAGQYTVSLTVLDDKGLGQTVTSTVMVENDNSSGDEELVNGQSRIIAGNQNEQLYFTLNVPQGATDLTFNLNGGTGDADLYVSYETTPTTSSYDCRPYVGGNTEKCTINPAQVGTYKIMVNGYNSFDNVQLTASYNAGSSNVPDACSTQGSRSSGRLEDGEVICLGNSGPLWFSIADIKSQNGVAITTSNGSGDISLSFASSGWPNTNNESAQSNNAGNDECIYISSQDEYWGYLKVAGNSTGASLVVDFNSQGCR
;
A
#
# COMPACT_ATOMS: atom_id res chain seq x y z
N MET A 1 -12.40 44.22 -24.85
CA MET A 1 -12.87 44.63 -26.19
C MET A 1 -13.07 43.35 -27.00
N LYS A 2 -14.33 42.96 -27.27
CA LYS A 2 -14.67 41.76 -28.06
C LYS A 2 -14.39 42.00 -29.54
N LEU A 3 -13.89 41.01 -30.28
CA LEU A 3 -14.24 40.80 -31.69
C LEU A 3 -13.90 39.40 -32.19
N ASN A 4 -14.87 38.82 -32.90
CA ASN A 4 -14.93 37.54 -33.60
C ASN A 4 -13.81 37.35 -34.65
N ILE A 5 -13.50 36.09 -35.00
CA ILE A 5 -13.69 35.52 -36.36
C ILE A 5 -13.37 34.01 -36.37
N LEU A 6 -14.20 33.31 -37.15
CA LEU A 6 -14.28 31.88 -37.45
C LEU A 6 -13.69 31.64 -38.84
N ILE A 7 -12.77 30.67 -39.05
CA ILE A 7 -12.54 29.99 -40.35
C ILE A 7 -12.17 28.50 -40.14
N ILE A 8 -12.70 27.69 -41.06
CA ILE A 8 -12.86 26.23 -41.14
C ILE A 8 -11.74 25.55 -41.98
N ALA A 9 -11.55 24.24 -41.73
CA ALA A 9 -11.12 23.14 -42.63
C ALA A 9 -9.64 22.70 -42.75
N LEU A 10 -9.34 21.54 -42.12
CA LEU A 10 -9.04 20.20 -42.71
C LEU A 10 -7.77 19.99 -43.60
N PRO A 11 -7.25 18.73 -43.68
CA PRO A 11 -5.84 18.35 -43.57
C PRO A 11 -5.28 17.85 -44.91
N ILE A 12 -4.03 17.37 -44.96
CA ILE A 12 -3.54 16.23 -45.79
C ILE A 12 -2.02 15.99 -45.59
N LEU A 13 -1.73 14.79 -45.09
CA LEU A 13 -0.69 13.80 -45.46
C LEU A 13 0.73 14.23 -45.85
N GLY A 14 1.71 13.56 -45.21
CA GLY A 14 2.44 12.53 -45.95
C GLY A 14 3.97 12.59 -45.97
N SER A 15 4.57 11.70 -45.17
CA SER A 15 5.60 10.72 -45.58
C SER A 15 7.04 11.14 -45.94
N SER A 16 7.96 10.67 -45.08
CA SER A 16 9.08 9.74 -45.39
C SER A 16 10.51 10.26 -45.58
N SER A 17 11.33 9.92 -44.57
CA SER A 17 12.61 9.17 -44.62
C SER A 17 13.85 9.76 -45.31
N LEU A 18 14.95 9.92 -44.56
CA LEU A 18 16.14 9.03 -44.60
C LEU A 18 17.27 9.54 -43.68
N ALA A 19 17.92 8.59 -43.01
CA ALA A 19 19.02 8.75 -42.08
C ALA A 19 20.35 9.10 -42.76
N LEU A 20 21.27 9.71 -42.00
CA LEU A 20 22.70 9.36 -41.95
C LEU A 20 23.37 9.99 -40.72
N ALA A 21 24.29 9.22 -40.13
CA ALA A 21 24.79 9.33 -38.78
C ALA A 21 26.01 10.25 -38.59
N ASN A 22 26.26 10.52 -37.30
CA ASN A 22 27.50 10.93 -36.63
C ASN A 22 28.06 12.34 -36.88
N THR A 23 27.91 13.18 -35.85
CA THR A 23 29.00 14.01 -35.30
C THR A 23 28.69 14.33 -33.85
N THR A 24 29.61 13.95 -32.96
CA THR A 24 29.69 14.40 -31.56
C THR A 24 29.70 15.92 -31.50
N HIS A 25 28.69 16.51 -30.85
CA HIS A 25 28.68 17.93 -30.51
C HIS A 25 28.31 18.10 -29.04
N GLU A 26 29.22 18.73 -28.29
CA GLU A 26 28.99 19.37 -27.00
C GLU A 26 27.72 20.24 -27.10
N ARG A 27 26.75 20.04 -26.19
CA ARG A 27 25.58 20.91 -26.08
C ARG A 27 26.03 22.29 -25.62
N LEU A 28 26.31 23.18 -26.58
CA LEU A 28 26.25 24.62 -26.37
C LEU A 28 24.77 24.99 -26.22
N PHE A 29 24.36 25.27 -24.98
CA PHE A 29 23.09 25.93 -24.70
C PHE A 29 23.15 27.34 -25.27
N THR A 30 22.50 27.57 -26.41
CA THR A 30 22.13 28.92 -26.86
C THR A 30 20.72 29.23 -26.35
N PRO A 31 20.52 30.34 -25.61
CA PRO A 31 19.20 30.74 -25.16
C PRO A 31 18.28 31.01 -26.36
N HIS A 32 17.11 30.38 -26.38
CA HIS A 32 16.06 30.74 -27.34
C HIS A 32 15.50 32.12 -26.97
N ALA A 33 15.45 33.01 -27.95
CA ALA A 33 14.71 34.27 -27.82
C ALA A 33 13.21 33.93 -27.67
N ALA A 34 12.61 34.35 -26.55
CA ALA A 34 11.19 34.17 -26.30
C ALA A 34 10.37 35.01 -27.29
N VAL A 35 9.82 34.37 -28.33
CA VAL A 35 8.69 34.89 -29.09
C VAL A 35 7.43 34.24 -28.49
N ILE A 36 6.73 34.98 -27.65
CA ILE A 36 5.44 34.54 -27.08
C ILE A 36 4.36 34.86 -28.12
N GLU A 37 3.90 33.85 -28.84
CA GLU A 37 2.62 33.90 -29.55
C GLU A 37 1.54 33.48 -28.55
N ARG A 38 0.69 34.43 -28.12
CA ARG A 38 -0.42 34.15 -27.19
C ARG A 38 -1.52 33.39 -27.92
N VAL A 39 -1.66 32.12 -27.61
CA VAL A 39 -2.89 31.36 -27.86
C VAL A 39 -3.35 30.80 -26.52
N HIS A 40 -4.39 31.38 -25.94
CA HIS A 40 -5.09 30.77 -24.81
C HIS A 40 -5.93 29.61 -25.34
N HIS A 41 -5.56 28.39 -24.97
CA HIS A 41 -6.43 27.22 -25.09
C HIS A 41 -6.78 26.71 -23.70
N HIS A 42 -8.05 26.36 -23.54
CA HIS A 42 -8.63 25.87 -22.30
C HIS A 42 -8.15 24.45 -21.99
N GLY A 43 -7.89 24.16 -20.71
CA GLY A 43 -7.92 22.80 -20.17
C GLY A 43 -6.60 22.04 -20.08
N VAL A 44 -5.45 22.70 -20.23
CA VAL A 44 -4.17 22.15 -19.77
C VAL A 44 -3.67 23.10 -18.70
N GLU A 45 -3.47 22.61 -17.48
CA GLU A 45 -2.56 23.27 -16.54
C GLU A 45 -1.17 23.25 -17.18
N ASP A 46 -0.87 24.24 -18.03
CA ASP A 46 0.52 24.58 -18.27
C ASP A 46 1.12 24.88 -16.90
N ASN A 47 2.19 24.15 -16.55
CA ASN A 47 3.00 24.22 -15.33
C ASN A 47 3.33 25.67 -14.88
N HIS A 48 2.35 26.41 -14.37
CA HIS A 48 2.51 27.82 -14.01
C HIS A 48 2.90 28.02 -12.55
N ASN A 49 2.87 26.95 -11.73
CA ASN A 49 3.18 26.99 -10.30
C ASN A 49 4.57 26.46 -9.92
N GLU A 50 5.41 26.08 -10.89
CA GLU A 50 6.76 25.63 -10.58
C GLU A 50 7.51 26.72 -9.79
N ARG A 51 7.96 26.37 -8.58
CA ARG A 51 8.78 27.22 -7.69
C ARG A 51 8.03 28.39 -7.04
N ALA A 52 6.71 28.34 -6.88
CA ALA A 52 5.96 29.34 -6.10
C ALA A 52 6.46 29.43 -4.63
N PRO A 53 6.26 30.57 -3.93
CA PRO A 53 6.55 30.69 -2.50
C PRO A 53 5.82 29.61 -1.70
N ILE A 54 6.57 28.93 -0.84
CA ILE A 54 6.06 27.85 -0.02
C ILE A 54 5.05 28.43 0.98
N ALA A 55 3.89 27.79 1.04
CA ALA A 55 2.87 28.14 2.00
C ALA A 55 3.34 27.78 3.42
N ARG A 56 2.75 28.45 4.39
CA ARG A 56 2.99 28.19 5.79
C ARG A 56 2.66 26.75 6.17
N VAL A 57 3.55 26.06 6.88
CA VAL A 57 3.31 24.69 7.37
C VAL A 57 2.09 24.66 8.28
N LYS A 58 1.13 23.75 8.01
CA LYS A 58 -0.21 23.68 8.65
C LYS A 58 -0.21 23.24 10.11
N VAL A 59 0.93 22.96 10.74
CA VAL A 59 0.97 22.49 12.13
C VAL A 59 0.81 23.69 13.07
N GLN A 60 -0.45 23.99 13.41
CA GLN A 60 -0.75 24.85 14.55
C GLN A 60 -0.31 24.10 15.82
N PRO A 61 0.42 24.72 16.77
CA PRO A 61 0.60 24.12 18.08
C PRO A 61 -0.79 23.89 18.64
N GLN A 62 -1.19 22.62 18.82
CA GLN A 62 -2.36 22.29 19.60
C GLN A 62 -2.08 22.78 21.03
N GLN A 63 -2.48 24.01 21.33
CA GLN A 63 -2.79 24.35 22.70
C GLN A 63 -3.94 23.43 23.08
N LEU A 64 -3.61 22.40 23.86
CA LEU A 64 -4.54 21.61 24.65
C LEU A 64 -5.34 22.56 25.56
N ASN A 65 -6.34 23.23 24.99
CA ASN A 65 -7.37 23.90 25.74
C ASN A 65 -8.35 22.83 26.18
N ASN A 66 -8.10 22.27 27.37
CA ASN A 66 -9.04 21.46 28.15
C ASN A 66 -10.25 22.29 28.65
N VAL A 67 -10.88 23.04 27.75
CA VAL A 67 -12.19 23.68 27.97
C VAL A 67 -13.05 23.45 26.73
N MET A 68 -13.24 22.18 26.36
CA MET A 68 -14.44 21.75 25.66
C MET A 68 -15.28 20.97 26.64
N LEU A 69 -16.15 21.68 27.37
CA LEU A 69 -17.42 21.21 27.88
C LEU A 69 -18.19 22.45 28.36
N SER A 70 -19.40 22.62 27.82
CA SER A 70 -20.37 23.69 28.07
C SER A 70 -20.10 25.10 27.51
N SER A 71 -20.33 25.27 26.21
CA SER A 71 -21.17 26.35 25.70
C SER A 71 -21.63 26.02 24.29
N GLN A 72 -22.92 25.73 24.12
CA GLN A 72 -23.58 25.76 22.82
C GLN A 72 -23.55 27.21 22.32
N ALA A 73 -22.47 27.62 21.66
CA ALA A 73 -22.53 28.74 20.74
C ALA A 73 -23.20 28.19 19.48
N ILE A 74 -24.37 28.74 19.15
CA ILE A 74 -25.02 28.52 17.85
C ILE A 74 -24.02 28.98 16.79
N MET A 75 -23.37 28.05 16.08
CA MET A 75 -22.70 28.40 14.83
C MET A 75 -23.79 28.90 13.88
N ALA A 76 -23.74 30.18 13.52
CA ALA A 76 -24.56 30.68 12.43
C ALA A 76 -24.15 29.93 11.16
N ASN A 77 -25.09 29.21 10.54
CA ASN A 77 -24.87 28.64 9.20
C ASN A 77 -24.54 29.76 8.22
N CYS A 78 -23.53 29.57 7.39
CA CYS A 78 -23.18 30.50 6.32
C CYS A 78 -24.34 30.62 5.31
N ASP A 79 -24.88 31.82 5.13
CA ASP A 79 -25.95 32.10 4.17
C ASP A 79 -25.43 32.90 2.97
N LEU A 80 -24.93 32.18 1.96
CA LEU A 80 -24.46 32.77 0.72
C LEU A 80 -25.57 33.45 -0.10
N ASN A 81 -26.83 33.03 0.08
CA ASN A 81 -27.96 33.63 -0.62
C ASN A 81 -28.30 35.02 -0.06
N ALA A 82 -28.07 35.24 1.23
CA ALA A 82 -28.20 36.57 1.83
C ALA A 82 -27.18 37.56 1.23
N LEU A 83 -25.92 37.13 1.07
CA LEU A 83 -24.87 37.93 0.40
C LEU A 83 -25.22 38.21 -1.08
N ALA A 84 -25.79 37.21 -1.77
CA ALA A 84 -26.21 37.35 -3.16
C ALA A 84 -27.37 38.35 -3.30
N SER A 85 -28.34 38.28 -2.38
CA SER A 85 -29.56 39.11 -2.38
C SER A 85 -29.34 40.53 -1.86
N ALA A 86 -28.24 40.78 -1.15
CA ALA A 86 -27.88 42.12 -0.70
C ALA A 86 -27.68 43.08 -1.90
N ASN A 87 -27.86 44.37 -1.67
CA ASN A 87 -27.50 45.45 -2.60
C ASN A 87 -26.34 46.27 -2.02
N SER A 88 -25.82 47.26 -2.76
CA SER A 88 -24.67 48.05 -2.34
C SER A 88 -24.86 48.83 -1.03
N SER A 89 -26.11 49.08 -0.59
CA SER A 89 -26.40 49.81 0.64
C SER A 89 -26.44 48.94 1.90
N ASN A 90 -26.65 47.63 1.78
CA ASN A 90 -26.72 46.70 2.92
C ASN A 90 -25.65 45.59 2.89
N ILE A 91 -24.89 45.43 1.81
CA ILE A 91 -23.83 44.42 1.68
C ILE A 91 -22.80 44.47 2.81
N ILE A 92 -22.45 45.65 3.32
CA ILE A 92 -21.52 45.81 4.44
C ILE A 92 -22.06 45.16 5.72
N ASN A 93 -23.35 45.35 6.01
CA ASN A 93 -23.99 44.74 7.18
C ASN A 93 -24.07 43.23 7.03
N GLU A 94 -24.33 42.76 5.80
CA GLU A 94 -24.38 41.33 5.51
C GLU A 94 -23.01 40.67 5.70
N ILE A 95 -21.94 41.26 5.14
CA ILE A 95 -20.55 40.77 5.33
C ILE A 95 -20.20 40.67 6.82
N LYS A 96 -20.55 41.69 7.62
CA LYS A 96 -20.32 41.69 9.07
C LYS A 96 -21.13 40.61 9.80
N THR A 97 -22.38 40.40 9.38
CA THR A 97 -23.28 39.42 9.99
C THR A 97 -22.81 37.99 9.71
N GLN A 98 -22.38 37.72 8.47
CA GLN A 98 -21.92 36.40 8.04
C GLN A 98 -20.50 36.08 8.52
N GLY A 99 -19.63 37.09 8.64
CA GLY A 99 -18.26 36.93 9.14
C GLY A 99 -17.29 36.30 8.14
N SER A 100 -15.99 36.36 8.44
CA SER A 100 -14.91 35.96 7.52
C SER A 100 -14.95 34.49 7.10
N ALA A 101 -15.38 33.59 7.99
CA ALA A 101 -15.55 32.17 7.66
C ALA A 101 -16.54 31.96 6.51
N CYS A 102 -17.69 32.63 6.54
CA CYS A 102 -18.69 32.52 5.48
C CYS A 102 -18.24 33.22 4.19
N ILE A 103 -17.54 34.35 4.29
CA ILE A 103 -16.95 34.99 3.09
C ILE A 103 -15.94 34.06 2.42
N ASN A 104 -15.20 33.25 3.17
CA ASN A 104 -14.24 32.29 2.60
C ASN A 104 -14.91 31.20 1.74
N GLU A 105 -16.16 30.82 2.02
CA GLU A 105 -16.93 29.86 1.19
C GLU A 105 -17.24 30.42 -0.21
N LEU A 106 -17.12 31.73 -0.44
CA LEU A 106 -17.36 32.33 -1.76
C LEU A 106 -16.28 31.96 -2.79
N PHE A 107 -15.10 31.47 -2.38
CA PHE A 107 -14.06 30.97 -3.30
C PHE A 107 -14.53 29.74 -4.10
N SER A 108 -15.36 28.89 -3.50
CA SER A 108 -15.91 27.65 -4.07
C SER A 108 -17.40 27.73 -4.41
N ALA A 109 -18.03 28.88 -4.17
CA ALA A 109 -19.45 29.09 -4.48
C ALA A 109 -19.75 28.95 -5.98
N SER A 110 -20.97 28.56 -6.31
CA SER A 110 -21.40 28.44 -7.71
C SER A 110 -21.24 29.76 -8.48
N SER A 111 -20.94 29.65 -9.79
CA SER A 111 -20.75 30.83 -10.67
C SER A 111 -21.95 31.81 -10.62
N SER A 112 -23.17 31.30 -10.45
CA SER A 112 -24.38 32.10 -10.27
C SER A 112 -24.36 32.95 -8.99
N ILE A 113 -24.00 32.34 -7.86
CA ILE A 113 -23.89 33.03 -6.57
C ILE A 113 -22.78 34.07 -6.63
N GLN A 114 -21.59 33.71 -7.12
CA GLN A 114 -20.47 34.65 -7.24
C GLN A 114 -20.86 35.88 -8.09
N SER A 115 -21.54 35.68 -9.21
CA SER A 115 -21.96 36.78 -10.10
C SER A 115 -22.97 37.73 -9.47
N GLN A 116 -23.81 37.22 -8.55
CA GLN A 116 -24.76 38.04 -7.80
C GLN A 116 -24.09 38.76 -6.63
N VAL A 117 -23.16 38.10 -5.94
CA VAL A 117 -22.45 38.64 -4.79
C VAL A 117 -21.47 39.73 -5.21
N PHE A 118 -20.72 39.53 -6.30
CA PHE A 118 -19.65 40.42 -6.73
C PHE A 118 -20.07 41.27 -7.93
N THR A 119 -20.73 42.39 -7.65
CA THR A 119 -20.97 43.45 -8.64
C THR A 119 -20.02 44.62 -8.44
N SER A 120 -19.81 45.43 -9.49
CA SER A 120 -18.97 46.63 -9.39
C SER A 120 -19.41 47.54 -8.24
N GLU A 121 -20.71 47.77 -8.09
CA GLU A 121 -21.28 48.68 -7.08
C GLU A 121 -21.08 48.16 -5.65
N LYS A 122 -21.20 46.84 -5.44
CA LYS A 122 -20.97 46.21 -4.14
C LYS A 122 -19.48 46.28 -3.78
N MET A 123 -18.60 45.93 -4.72
CA MET A 123 -17.15 46.05 -4.56
C MET A 123 -16.74 47.49 -4.21
N PHE A 124 -17.31 48.50 -4.89
CA PHE A 124 -17.09 49.91 -4.57
C PHE A 124 -17.49 50.27 -3.14
N ALA A 125 -18.69 49.86 -2.74
CA ALA A 125 -19.26 50.20 -1.44
C ALA A 125 -18.41 49.59 -0.32
N VAL A 126 -18.03 48.32 -0.48
CA VAL A 126 -17.15 47.62 0.44
C VAL A 126 -15.77 48.28 0.50
N ALA A 127 -15.16 48.62 -0.63
CA ALA A 127 -13.87 49.29 -0.67
C ALA A 127 -13.88 50.66 0.04
N ASN A 128 -14.90 51.49 -0.20
CA ASN A 128 -15.01 52.79 0.48
C ASN A 128 -15.25 52.64 1.99
N HIS A 129 -15.99 51.63 2.42
CA HIS A 129 -16.19 51.37 3.84
C HIS A 129 -14.93 50.83 4.51
N ALA A 130 -14.22 49.90 3.84
CA ALA A 130 -12.92 49.40 4.27
C ALA A 130 -11.88 50.54 4.39
N LYS A 131 -11.89 51.51 3.46
CA LYS A 131 -11.07 52.72 3.55
C LYS A 131 -11.32 53.51 4.83
N SER A 132 -12.59 53.77 5.16
CA SER A 132 -12.96 54.51 6.38
C SER A 132 -12.49 53.81 7.66
N LEU A 133 -12.69 52.49 7.74
CA LEU A 133 -12.19 51.69 8.86
C LEU A 133 -10.66 51.66 8.92
N SER A 134 -10.00 51.56 7.77
CA SER A 134 -8.53 51.56 7.69
C SER A 134 -7.92 52.87 8.19
N GLN A 135 -8.53 54.02 7.90
CA GLN A 135 -8.09 55.33 8.40
C GLN A 135 -8.18 55.45 9.93
N THR A 136 -9.10 54.72 10.55
CA THR A 136 -9.37 54.78 11.99
C THR A 136 -8.96 53.51 12.74
N TYR A 137 -8.27 52.60 12.05
CA TYR A 137 -7.80 51.33 12.60
C TYR A 137 -6.94 51.56 13.84
N ALA A 138 -7.32 50.92 14.94
CA ALA A 138 -6.76 51.16 16.27
C ALA A 138 -5.59 50.23 16.64
N GLY A 139 -5.15 49.37 15.72
CA GLY A 139 -4.20 48.30 16.01
C GLY A 139 -4.86 47.07 16.63
N GLY A 140 -4.08 46.02 16.91
CA GLY A 140 -4.56 44.82 17.61
C GLY A 140 -5.41 43.82 16.81
N GLY A 141 -5.84 44.17 15.60
CA GLY A 141 -6.71 43.35 14.74
C GLY A 141 -8.16 43.84 14.71
N ASP A 142 -8.82 43.67 13.58
CA ASP A 142 -10.23 44.06 13.38
C ASP A 142 -10.92 43.02 12.48
N THR A 143 -11.95 42.35 13.02
CA THR A 143 -12.68 41.28 12.35
C THR A 143 -13.56 41.77 11.21
N ASP A 144 -14.11 42.98 11.34
CA ASP A 144 -14.92 43.59 10.28
C ASP A 144 -13.99 43.96 9.13
N LEU A 145 -12.86 44.61 9.43
CA LEU A 145 -11.88 44.99 8.43
C LEU A 145 -11.29 43.78 7.73
N GLN A 146 -11.00 42.71 8.47
CA GLN A 146 -10.57 41.43 7.91
C GLN A 146 -11.61 40.87 6.93
N ALA A 147 -12.90 40.80 7.32
CA ALA A 147 -13.96 40.27 6.46
C ALA A 147 -14.17 41.12 5.19
N LEU A 148 -14.02 42.45 5.29
CA LEU A 148 -14.15 43.35 4.15
C LEU A 148 -12.99 43.18 3.15
N PHE A 149 -11.74 43.10 3.62
CA PHE A 149 -10.61 42.83 2.71
C PHE A 149 -10.67 41.43 2.12
N LEU A 150 -11.08 40.42 2.89
CA LEU A 150 -11.35 39.08 2.38
C LEU A 150 -12.41 39.10 1.27
N TYR A 151 -13.51 39.85 1.45
CA TYR A 151 -14.54 40.00 0.42
C TYR A 151 -13.97 40.64 -0.86
N LEU A 152 -13.15 41.69 -0.74
CA LEU A 152 -12.51 42.35 -1.89
C LEU A 152 -11.55 41.38 -2.62
N ARG A 153 -10.75 40.64 -1.86
CA ARG A 153 -9.87 39.58 -2.37
C ARG A 153 -10.65 38.53 -3.15
N THR A 154 -11.75 38.01 -2.59
CA THR A 154 -12.59 37.01 -3.25
C THR A 154 -13.27 37.57 -4.50
N GLY A 155 -13.62 38.86 -4.50
CA GLY A 155 -14.18 39.51 -5.68
C GLY A 155 -13.23 39.48 -6.89
N PHE A 156 -11.96 39.84 -6.71
CA PHE A 156 -10.96 39.76 -7.77
C PHE A 156 -10.63 38.32 -8.19
N TYR A 157 -10.60 37.40 -7.24
CA TYR A 157 -10.50 35.97 -7.56
C TYR A 157 -11.67 35.52 -8.46
N ALA A 158 -12.91 35.90 -8.09
CA ALA A 158 -14.08 35.55 -8.86
C ALA A 158 -14.07 36.21 -10.25
N GLU A 159 -13.65 37.46 -10.38
CA GLU A 159 -13.45 38.11 -11.69
C GLU A 159 -12.45 37.35 -12.58
N PHE A 160 -11.36 36.83 -11.99
CA PHE A 160 -10.35 36.09 -12.75
C PHE A 160 -10.86 34.73 -13.27
N TYR A 161 -11.62 33.98 -12.45
CA TYR A 161 -12.03 32.61 -12.77
C TYR A 161 -13.46 32.49 -13.32
N ASN A 162 -14.28 33.53 -13.24
CA ASN A 162 -15.68 33.51 -13.65
C ASN A 162 -15.97 34.56 -14.73
N ASP A 163 -16.05 34.11 -15.98
CA ASP A 163 -16.27 34.94 -17.17
C ASP A 163 -17.55 35.83 -17.12
N ASN A 164 -18.47 35.55 -16.20
CA ASN A 164 -19.69 36.34 -16.00
C ASN A 164 -19.46 37.61 -15.15
N ILE A 165 -18.29 37.73 -14.53
CA ILE A 165 -17.94 38.83 -13.63
C ILE A 165 -16.90 39.70 -14.34
N SER A 166 -17.18 40.99 -14.41
CA SER A 166 -16.22 41.98 -14.85
C SER A 166 -16.49 43.28 -14.12
N PHE A 167 -15.45 43.85 -13.51
CA PHE A 167 -15.54 45.07 -12.75
C PHE A 167 -15.32 46.29 -13.63
N SER A 168 -16.05 47.35 -13.29
CA SER A 168 -15.83 48.67 -13.87
C SER A 168 -14.45 49.20 -13.47
N SER A 169 -13.83 49.99 -14.34
CA SER A 169 -12.46 50.51 -14.16
C SER A 169 -12.22 51.34 -12.89
N TRP A 170 -13.29 51.78 -12.21
CA TRP A 170 -13.22 52.52 -10.96
C TRP A 170 -13.19 51.64 -9.70
N VAL A 171 -13.38 50.32 -9.81
CA VAL A 171 -13.31 49.39 -8.66
C VAL A 171 -11.89 49.30 -8.12
N THR A 172 -10.91 48.99 -8.97
CA THR A 172 -9.51 48.84 -8.57
C THR A 172 -8.95 50.10 -7.88
N PRO A 173 -9.15 51.33 -8.40
CA PRO A 173 -8.77 52.54 -7.69
C PRO A 173 -9.41 52.69 -6.29
N ALA A 174 -10.67 52.30 -6.11
CA ALA A 174 -11.33 52.35 -4.80
C ALA A 174 -10.74 51.34 -3.81
N VAL A 175 -10.38 50.15 -4.28
CA VAL A 175 -9.70 49.14 -3.46
C VAL A 175 -8.29 49.60 -3.10
N VAL A 176 -7.55 50.19 -4.06
CA VAL A 176 -6.24 50.80 -3.81
C VAL A 176 -6.34 51.87 -2.73
N ASP A 177 -7.34 52.75 -2.81
CA ASP A 177 -7.58 53.78 -1.79
C ASP A 177 -7.81 53.20 -0.38
N ALA A 178 -8.46 52.03 -0.30
CA ALA A 178 -8.67 51.33 0.97
C ALA A 178 -7.37 50.73 1.53
N ILE A 179 -6.58 50.08 0.67
CA ILE A 179 -5.27 49.53 1.04
C ILE A 179 -4.32 50.66 1.46
N ASP A 180 -4.23 51.75 0.68
CA ASP A 180 -3.39 52.90 0.98
C ASP A 180 -3.78 53.54 2.32
N ALA A 181 -5.07 53.60 2.65
CA ALA A 181 -5.52 54.08 3.95
C ALA A 181 -5.03 53.20 5.10
N PHE A 182 -4.96 51.88 4.91
CA PHE A 182 -4.44 50.95 5.91
C PHE A 182 -2.93 51.04 6.05
N VAL A 183 -2.21 51.08 4.91
CA VAL A 183 -0.74 51.23 4.87
C VAL A 183 -0.27 52.53 5.53
N ASN A 184 -1.01 53.62 5.34
CA ASN A 184 -0.66 54.93 5.92
C ASN A 184 -1.08 55.08 7.40
N ASN A 185 -1.76 54.10 7.98
CA ASN A 185 -2.13 54.13 9.40
C ASN A 185 -0.90 53.89 10.29
N SER A 186 -0.81 54.61 11.42
CA SER A 186 0.32 54.46 12.37
C SER A 186 0.44 53.05 12.97
N HIS A 187 -0.64 52.26 12.96
CA HIS A 187 -0.70 50.88 13.44
C HIS A 187 -0.38 49.82 12.37
N PHE A 188 0.04 50.22 11.16
CA PHE A 188 0.31 49.27 10.06
C PHE A 188 1.46 48.28 10.35
N TYR A 189 2.37 48.62 11.26
CA TYR A 189 3.50 47.78 11.65
C TYR A 189 3.38 47.21 13.08
N ASP A 190 2.17 47.16 13.63
CA ASP A 190 1.95 46.65 14.98
C ASP A 190 2.45 45.20 15.12
N ASP A 191 3.10 44.91 16.25
CA ASP A 191 3.68 43.61 16.51
C ASP A 191 2.79 42.75 17.42
N ASN A 192 1.63 42.35 16.91
CA ASN A 192 0.70 41.45 17.60
C ASN A 192 -0.07 40.53 16.63
N ASP A 193 -0.56 39.41 17.15
CA ASP A 193 -1.12 38.34 16.33
C ASP A 193 -2.51 38.67 15.75
N GLY A 194 -3.30 39.50 16.45
CA GLY A 194 -4.57 39.98 15.94
C GLY A 194 -4.38 40.93 14.75
N HIS A 195 -3.38 41.81 14.81
CA HIS A 195 -2.97 42.64 13.68
C HIS A 195 -2.54 41.78 12.48
N GLY A 196 -1.75 40.73 12.72
CA GLY A 196 -1.33 39.78 11.68
C GLY A 196 -2.50 39.20 10.87
N LYS A 197 -3.65 38.92 11.51
CA LYS A 197 -4.85 38.41 10.80
C LYS A 197 -5.41 39.41 9.80
N THR A 198 -5.56 40.68 10.21
CA THR A 198 -6.05 41.74 9.33
C THR A 198 -5.02 42.07 8.25
N LEU A 199 -3.74 42.20 8.64
CA LEU A 199 -2.63 42.49 7.74
C LEU A 199 -2.52 41.45 6.61
N ASN A 200 -2.71 40.18 6.93
CA ASN A 200 -2.67 39.09 5.95
C ASN A 200 -3.67 39.32 4.80
N GLU A 201 -4.92 39.65 5.11
CA GLU A 201 -5.94 39.91 4.09
C GLU A 201 -5.62 41.16 3.27
N VAL A 202 -5.07 42.20 3.89
CA VAL A 202 -4.67 43.42 3.18
C VAL A 202 -3.54 43.14 2.19
N ILE A 203 -2.49 42.42 2.61
CA ILE A 203 -1.36 42.06 1.74
C ILE A 203 -1.81 41.18 0.58
N ILE A 204 -2.69 40.20 0.80
CA ILE A 204 -3.18 39.37 -0.32
C ILE A 204 -4.07 40.19 -1.27
N THR A 205 -4.82 41.16 -0.75
CA THR A 205 -5.62 42.06 -1.60
C THR A 205 -4.74 42.96 -2.47
N MET A 206 -3.54 43.35 -2.01
CA MET A 206 -2.54 44.03 -2.87
C MET A 206 -2.21 43.19 -4.12
N ASP A 207 -2.08 41.88 -3.95
CA ASP A 207 -1.80 40.94 -5.03
C ASP A 207 -3.01 40.73 -5.94
N SER A 208 -4.17 40.46 -5.33
CA SER A 208 -5.41 40.15 -6.06
C SER A 208 -5.89 41.32 -6.92
N ALA A 209 -5.58 42.56 -6.52
CA ALA A 209 -5.86 43.76 -7.30
C ALA A 209 -4.77 44.08 -8.36
N GLU A 210 -3.79 43.19 -8.56
CA GLU A 210 -2.64 43.34 -9.48
C GLU A 210 -1.77 44.58 -9.21
N GLN A 211 -1.57 44.93 -7.94
CA GLN A 211 -0.86 46.15 -7.51
C GLN A 211 0.56 45.89 -6.98
N GLN A 212 1.20 44.80 -7.39
CA GLN A 212 2.52 44.38 -6.88
C GLN A 212 3.57 45.51 -6.97
N HIS A 213 3.64 46.19 -8.12
CA HIS A 213 4.57 47.29 -8.37
C HIS A 213 4.38 48.49 -7.44
N ARG A 214 3.13 48.82 -7.09
CA ARG A 214 2.79 49.94 -6.20
C ARG A 214 3.28 49.69 -4.77
N TYR A 215 3.22 48.44 -4.31
CA TYR A 215 3.49 48.06 -2.93
C TYR A 215 4.90 47.49 -2.69
N LEU A 216 5.81 47.58 -3.67
CA LEU A 216 7.24 47.31 -3.45
C LEU A 216 7.83 48.06 -2.24
N PRO A 217 7.47 49.33 -1.93
CA PRO A 217 7.91 49.99 -0.69
C PRO A 217 7.46 49.26 0.59
N VAL A 218 6.24 48.69 0.60
CA VAL A 218 5.73 47.91 1.74
C VAL A 218 6.54 46.63 1.91
N VAL A 219 6.84 45.92 0.81
CA VAL A 219 7.72 44.74 0.81
C VAL A 219 9.08 45.09 1.44
N LYS A 220 9.70 46.19 1.00
CA LYS A 220 11.02 46.64 1.50
C LYS A 220 11.01 47.00 2.98
N GLU A 221 9.96 47.63 3.48
CA GLU A 221 9.81 47.92 4.91
C GLU A 221 9.67 46.63 5.73
N TRP A 222 8.87 45.66 5.29
CA TRP A 222 8.72 44.39 6.00
C TRP A 222 10.00 43.54 6.00
N LEU A 223 10.73 43.48 4.88
CA LEU A 223 12.06 42.84 4.84
C LEU A 223 13.04 43.46 5.85
N THR A 224 12.89 44.75 6.13
CA THR A 224 13.76 45.47 7.08
C THR A 224 13.32 45.25 8.53
N ARG A 225 12.01 45.32 8.81
CA ARG A 225 11.45 45.35 10.17
C ARG A 225 11.31 43.98 10.81
N PHE A 226 11.09 42.93 10.01
CA PHE A 226 10.82 41.60 10.53
C PHE A 226 11.99 41.07 11.39
N ASN A 227 11.67 40.59 12.58
CA ASN A 227 12.60 40.15 13.62
C ASN A 227 11.97 39.01 14.44
N GLU A 228 12.68 38.51 15.44
CA GLU A 228 12.29 37.40 16.30
C GLU A 228 10.94 37.65 17.02
N SER A 229 10.62 38.90 17.35
CA SER A 229 9.36 39.25 18.01
C SER A 229 8.15 39.06 17.10
N TYR A 230 8.23 39.52 15.85
CA TYR A 230 7.21 39.23 14.84
C TYR A 230 7.14 37.74 14.54
N ALA A 231 8.31 37.08 14.43
CA ALA A 231 8.41 35.67 14.10
C ALA A 231 7.77 34.76 15.13
N ALA A 232 7.72 35.15 16.41
CA ALA A 232 7.02 34.39 17.45
C ALA A 232 5.49 34.30 17.23
N LYS A 233 4.91 35.13 16.35
CA LYS A 233 3.46 35.27 16.19
C LYS A 233 2.95 34.56 14.93
N TRP A 234 2.05 33.60 15.13
CA TRP A 234 1.47 32.73 14.11
C TRP A 234 0.96 33.50 12.88
N ASN A 235 0.07 34.46 13.10
CA ASN A 235 -0.57 35.24 12.04
C ASN A 235 0.37 36.29 11.43
N MET A 236 1.36 36.79 12.18
CA MET A 236 2.39 37.66 11.58
C MET A 236 3.23 36.90 10.57
N ARG A 237 3.68 35.68 10.89
CA ARG A 237 4.40 34.83 9.92
C ARG A 237 3.57 34.62 8.64
N GLY A 238 2.27 34.36 8.79
CA GLY A 238 1.34 34.24 7.66
C GLY A 238 1.27 35.51 6.81
N ALA A 239 1.03 36.67 7.44
CA ALA A 239 0.93 37.95 6.74
C ALA A 239 2.21 38.31 5.98
N ILE A 240 3.38 38.14 6.61
CA ILE A 240 4.66 38.46 6.00
C ILE A 240 4.97 37.53 4.83
N ASN A 241 4.49 36.28 4.84
CA ASN A 241 4.64 35.41 3.68
C ASN A 241 4.05 36.01 2.41
N GLY A 242 2.95 36.77 2.53
CA GLY A 242 2.29 37.41 1.41
C GLY A 242 3.18 38.38 0.62
N ILE A 243 4.23 38.92 1.23
CA ILE A 243 5.18 39.78 0.50
C ILE A 243 5.96 39.00 -0.56
N PHE A 244 6.25 37.72 -0.31
CA PHE A 244 6.93 36.86 -1.30
C PHE A 244 5.96 36.42 -2.40
N THR A 245 4.67 36.25 -2.08
CA THR A 245 3.63 36.05 -3.10
C THR A 245 3.52 37.26 -4.03
N LEU A 246 3.58 38.49 -3.50
CA LEU A 246 3.62 39.70 -4.31
C LEU A 246 4.83 39.73 -5.25
N LEU A 247 6.01 39.35 -4.77
CA LEU A 247 7.22 39.29 -5.61
C LEU A 247 7.10 38.23 -6.71
N TYR A 248 6.63 37.04 -6.35
CA TYR A 248 6.47 35.92 -7.25
C TYR A 248 5.45 36.21 -8.36
N ARG A 249 4.24 36.66 -8.00
CA ARG A 249 3.17 36.95 -8.97
C ARG A 249 3.42 38.23 -9.75
N GLY A 250 4.17 39.16 -9.18
CA GLY A 250 4.58 40.39 -9.86
C GLY A 250 5.32 40.13 -11.18
N GLN A 251 5.97 38.97 -11.35
CA GLN A 251 6.69 38.63 -12.58
C GLN A 251 5.84 38.62 -13.86
N TRP A 252 4.51 38.56 -13.73
CA TRP A 252 3.53 38.63 -14.82
C TRP A 252 2.88 40.00 -14.98
N ASN A 253 3.27 40.98 -14.16
CA ASN A 253 2.81 42.37 -14.21
C ASN A 253 3.91 43.25 -14.82
N ASP A 254 3.67 43.80 -16.02
CA ASP A 254 4.66 44.60 -16.76
C ASP A 254 5.16 45.82 -15.96
N ALA A 255 4.29 46.46 -15.18
CA ALA A 255 4.68 47.60 -14.35
C ALA A 255 5.60 47.17 -13.20
N TYR A 256 5.41 45.97 -12.66
CA TYR A 256 6.30 45.39 -11.65
C TYR A 256 7.65 45.04 -12.27
N VAL A 257 7.65 44.37 -13.42
CA VAL A 257 8.88 44.01 -14.14
C VAL A 257 9.73 45.25 -14.43
N ALA A 258 9.11 46.33 -14.91
CA ALA A 258 9.80 47.58 -15.17
C ALA A 258 10.37 48.23 -13.88
N ALA A 259 9.62 48.19 -12.78
CA ALA A 259 10.06 48.74 -11.50
C ALA A 259 11.25 47.96 -10.92
N VAL A 260 11.12 46.62 -10.84
CA VAL A 260 12.13 45.74 -10.23
C VAL A 260 13.45 45.75 -10.98
N ALA A 261 13.44 45.88 -12.32
CA ALA A 261 14.67 45.96 -13.13
C ALA A 261 15.63 47.10 -12.70
N THR A 262 15.15 48.08 -11.93
CA THR A 262 15.96 49.20 -11.43
C THR A 262 16.05 49.29 -9.91
N ASP A 263 15.35 48.43 -9.16
CA ASP A 263 15.24 48.52 -7.69
C ASP A 263 16.36 47.77 -6.96
N VAL A 264 17.55 48.36 -6.94
CA VAL A 264 18.72 47.80 -6.22
C VAL A 264 18.47 47.67 -4.71
N ASP A 265 17.66 48.55 -4.12
CA ASP A 265 17.36 48.54 -2.69
C ASP A 265 16.55 47.30 -2.28
N LEU A 266 15.61 46.86 -3.13
CA LEU A 266 14.88 45.60 -2.93
C LEU A 266 15.85 44.41 -2.82
N VAL A 267 16.82 44.32 -3.73
CA VAL A 267 17.81 43.23 -3.77
C VAL A 267 18.67 43.22 -2.51
N VAL A 268 19.15 44.39 -2.09
CA VAL A 268 19.97 44.53 -0.87
C VAL A 268 19.19 44.07 0.36
N LYS A 269 17.90 44.44 0.45
CA LYS A 269 17.03 44.06 1.57
C LYS A 269 16.67 42.59 1.55
N LEU A 270 16.39 42.01 0.38
CA LEU A 270 16.19 40.56 0.22
C LEU A 270 17.44 39.81 0.67
N ASN A 271 18.62 40.22 0.20
CA ASN A 271 19.89 39.63 0.63
C ASN A 271 20.08 39.75 2.15
N ALA A 272 19.83 40.92 2.75
CA ALA A 272 19.92 41.06 4.21
C ALA A 272 18.94 40.16 4.97
N PHE A 273 17.74 39.94 4.42
CA PHE A 273 16.75 39.03 5.00
C PHE A 273 17.21 37.57 4.92
N THR A 274 17.82 37.15 3.80
CA THR A 274 18.37 35.79 3.64
C THR A 274 19.56 35.50 4.54
N GLN A 275 20.11 36.49 5.26
CA GLN A 275 21.19 36.31 6.24
C GLN A 275 20.70 36.22 7.69
N LYS A 276 19.39 36.25 7.95
CA LYS A 276 18.82 36.15 9.31
C LYS A 276 18.79 34.69 9.80
N GLN A 277 19.96 34.15 10.13
CA GLN A 277 20.18 32.74 10.50
C GLN A 277 19.36 32.24 11.71
N TRP A 278 18.84 33.13 12.56
CA TRP A 278 17.95 32.75 13.66
C TRP A 278 16.63 32.12 13.19
N MET A 279 16.29 32.24 11.90
CA MET A 279 15.12 31.57 11.30
C MET A 279 15.37 30.11 10.91
N ILE A 280 16.63 29.66 10.82
CA ILE A 280 16.96 28.26 10.49
C ILE A 280 16.45 27.34 11.62
N ASP A 281 15.86 26.20 11.25
CA ASP A 281 15.24 25.24 12.18
C ASP A 281 14.16 25.86 13.10
N SER A 282 13.47 26.91 12.62
CA SER A 282 12.41 27.59 13.36
C SER A 282 11.08 27.58 12.60
N ASP A 283 9.99 27.87 13.31
CA ASP A 283 8.66 28.10 12.72
C ASP A 283 8.60 29.19 11.62
N ALA A 284 9.64 30.02 11.50
CA ALA A 284 9.77 31.08 10.51
C ALA A 284 10.69 30.72 9.33
N GLU A 285 11.26 29.52 9.30
CA GLU A 285 12.22 29.10 8.27
C GLU A 285 11.67 29.24 6.84
N PHE A 286 10.40 28.90 6.63
CA PHE A 286 9.76 29.02 5.31
C PHE A 286 9.82 30.45 4.74
N LEU A 287 9.89 31.50 5.58
CA LEU A 287 10.02 32.89 5.12
C LEU A 287 11.41 33.17 4.57
N ILE A 288 12.47 32.67 5.21
CA ILE A 288 13.85 32.85 4.73
C ILE A 288 14.10 32.00 3.47
N VAL A 289 13.47 30.82 3.38
CA VAL A 289 13.45 29.98 2.17
C VAL A 289 12.79 30.71 1.00
N ASN A 290 11.62 31.31 1.22
CA ASN A 290 10.92 32.11 0.20
C ASN A 290 11.73 33.33 -0.21
N ALA A 291 12.38 34.03 0.73
CA ALA A 291 13.28 35.14 0.41
C ALA A 291 14.46 34.72 -0.47
N ALA A 292 15.04 33.55 -0.21
CA ALA A 292 16.14 33.01 -1.00
C ALA A 292 15.69 32.63 -2.42
N SER A 293 14.53 31.98 -2.55
CA SER A 293 13.93 31.68 -3.85
C SER A 293 13.64 32.95 -4.66
N GLU A 294 13.06 33.99 -4.03
CA GLU A 294 12.74 35.24 -4.72
C GLU A 294 14.00 36.04 -5.07
N LEU A 295 15.02 36.10 -4.20
CA LEU A 295 16.31 36.71 -4.55
C LEU A 295 16.97 36.00 -5.74
N ALA A 296 16.95 34.67 -5.75
CA ALA A 296 17.43 33.85 -6.85
C ALA A 296 16.60 34.07 -8.14
N ARG A 297 15.28 34.19 -8.05
CA ARG A 297 14.38 34.44 -9.19
C ARG A 297 14.67 35.75 -9.91
N LEU A 298 15.16 36.77 -9.20
CA LEU A 298 15.56 38.05 -9.81
C LEU A 298 16.66 37.88 -10.88
N LYS A 299 17.31 36.71 -10.97
CA LYS A 299 18.17 36.34 -12.11
C LYS A 299 17.48 36.36 -13.46
N LYS A 300 16.15 36.25 -13.51
CA LYS A 300 15.32 36.47 -14.69
C LYS A 300 15.56 37.85 -15.34
N TYR A 301 15.94 38.85 -14.55
CA TYR A 301 16.16 40.23 -15.01
C TYR A 301 17.64 40.50 -15.28
N SER A 302 18.25 39.74 -16.18
CA SER A 302 19.64 39.94 -16.62
C SER A 302 19.81 41.26 -17.40
N GLU A 303 21.04 41.76 -17.44
CA GLU A 303 21.45 43.01 -18.11
C GLU A 303 20.78 44.28 -17.57
N THR A 304 20.19 44.18 -16.37
CA THR A 304 19.55 45.31 -15.68
C THR A 304 20.43 45.87 -14.56
N ALA A 305 20.01 47.00 -13.96
CA ALA A 305 20.77 47.67 -12.90
C ALA A 305 20.91 46.81 -11.63
N ILE A 306 20.03 45.82 -11.43
CA ILE A 306 20.03 44.95 -10.25
C ILE A 306 20.99 43.76 -10.35
N GLN A 307 21.44 43.38 -11.56
CA GLN A 307 22.16 42.13 -11.80
C GLN A 307 23.35 41.92 -10.84
N SER A 308 24.20 42.93 -10.66
CA SER A 308 25.41 42.81 -9.83
C SER A 308 25.10 42.53 -8.37
N GLU A 309 24.06 43.14 -7.80
CA GLU A 309 23.68 42.88 -6.40
C GLU A 309 22.93 41.56 -6.26
N VAL A 310 22.18 41.11 -7.29
CA VAL A 310 21.56 39.79 -7.30
C VAL A 310 22.63 38.71 -7.27
N ASP A 311 23.64 38.80 -8.16
CA ASP A 311 24.75 37.84 -8.21
C ASP A 311 25.50 37.75 -6.88
N LYS A 312 25.72 38.89 -6.24
CA LYS A 312 26.36 38.98 -4.93
C LYS A 312 25.51 38.36 -3.83
N GLY A 313 24.20 38.63 -3.83
CA GLY A 313 23.28 38.09 -2.82
C GLY A 313 23.09 36.58 -2.94
N VAL A 314 22.94 36.06 -4.15
CA VAL A 314 22.88 34.61 -4.40
C VAL A 314 24.19 33.92 -3.97
N LYS A 315 25.35 34.50 -4.30
CA LYS A 315 26.65 33.97 -3.81
C LYS A 315 26.76 34.00 -2.29
N ALA A 316 26.19 35.02 -1.63
CA ALA A 316 26.17 35.09 -0.18
C ALA A 316 25.38 33.93 0.44
N ILE A 317 24.23 33.56 -0.13
CA ILE A 317 23.44 32.37 0.29
C ILE A 317 24.31 31.12 0.23
N PHE A 318 24.92 30.83 -0.93
CA PHE A 318 25.74 29.62 -1.12
C PHE A 318 27.03 29.59 -0.29
N SER A 319 27.52 30.75 0.17
CA SER A 319 28.66 30.83 1.10
C SER A 319 28.27 30.67 2.58
N THR A 320 27.00 30.88 2.90
CA THR A 320 26.49 30.94 4.28
C THR A 320 25.86 29.62 4.70
N TYR A 321 25.14 28.99 3.79
CA TYR A 321 24.41 27.75 4.02
C TYR A 321 25.04 26.60 3.22
N ASN A 322 24.67 25.37 3.57
CA ASN A 322 25.15 24.16 2.88
C ASN A 322 23.99 23.47 2.17
N SER A 323 24.27 22.72 1.11
CA SER A 323 23.25 21.90 0.42
C SER A 323 22.66 20.80 1.31
N PHE A 324 23.37 20.40 2.36
CA PHE A 324 22.96 19.42 3.35
C PHE A 324 23.32 19.90 4.77
N GLY A 325 22.39 19.82 5.70
CA GLY A 325 22.56 20.27 7.09
C GLY A 325 22.21 21.76 7.25
N PHE A 326 23.13 22.56 7.79
CA PHE A 326 22.82 23.93 8.21
C PHE A 326 22.28 24.81 7.05
N GLY A 327 21.00 25.17 7.16
CA GLY A 327 20.27 26.04 6.22
C GLY A 327 20.03 25.43 4.84
N ASP A 328 19.98 24.11 4.75
CA ASP A 328 19.78 23.38 3.50
C ASP A 328 18.52 23.78 2.73
N ALA A 329 17.39 24.00 3.38
CA ALA A 329 16.17 24.46 2.72
C ALA A 329 16.38 25.80 1.99
N VAL A 330 17.15 26.71 2.59
CA VAL A 330 17.48 28.02 2.01
C VAL A 330 18.43 27.86 0.82
N TRP A 331 19.44 27.02 0.98
CA TRP A 331 20.41 26.71 -0.07
C TRP A 331 19.73 26.06 -1.29
N LEU A 332 18.90 25.05 -1.06
CA LEU A 332 18.21 24.26 -2.09
C LEU A 332 17.18 25.12 -2.84
N ALA A 333 16.43 25.99 -2.15
CA ALA A 333 15.50 26.90 -2.80
C ALA A 333 16.21 27.91 -3.71
N ALA A 334 17.37 28.42 -3.30
CA ALA A 334 18.19 29.28 -4.16
C ALA A 334 18.77 28.50 -5.36
N ALA A 335 19.23 27.27 -5.14
CA ALA A 335 19.80 26.41 -6.19
C ALA A 335 18.75 26.03 -7.25
N ASP A 336 17.53 25.66 -6.85
CA ASP A 336 16.42 25.35 -7.76
C ASP A 336 16.09 26.56 -8.66
N SER A 337 15.90 27.74 -8.05
CA SER A 337 15.59 28.96 -8.80
C SER A 337 16.74 29.43 -9.70
N VAL A 338 17.99 29.41 -9.23
CA VAL A 338 19.14 29.85 -10.04
C VAL A 338 19.44 28.89 -11.17
N SER A 339 19.35 27.58 -10.96
CA SER A 339 19.62 26.58 -12.01
C SER A 339 18.62 26.68 -13.17
N TYR A 340 17.44 27.28 -12.94
CA TYR A 340 16.46 27.56 -13.98
C TYR A 340 16.78 28.82 -14.80
N TYR A 341 17.33 29.88 -14.18
CA TYR A 341 17.56 31.17 -14.85
C TYR A 341 19.02 31.47 -15.21
N ALA A 342 19.99 30.68 -14.75
CA ALA A 342 21.41 30.92 -14.95
C ALA A 342 22.24 29.64 -14.94
N GLU A 343 23.43 29.72 -15.55
CA GLU A 343 24.40 28.63 -15.56
C GLU A 343 24.91 28.32 -14.14
N CYS A 344 24.85 27.05 -13.73
CA CYS A 344 25.29 26.59 -12.40
C CYS A 344 26.76 26.93 -12.09
N SER A 345 27.60 27.07 -13.11
CA SER A 345 29.04 27.31 -12.98
C SER A 345 29.35 28.69 -12.41
N LEU A 346 28.47 29.67 -12.62
CA LEU A 346 28.60 31.03 -12.08
C LEU A 346 28.55 31.07 -10.55
N TYR A 347 27.95 30.05 -9.95
CA TYR A 347 27.73 29.93 -8.50
C TYR A 347 28.44 28.73 -7.89
N ASN A 348 29.19 27.96 -8.68
CA ASN A 348 29.85 26.74 -8.25
C ASN A 348 28.89 25.70 -7.64
N ILE A 349 27.70 25.56 -8.23
CA ILE A 349 26.67 24.61 -7.79
C ILE A 349 26.43 23.48 -8.81
N CYS A 350 27.26 23.36 -9.85
CA CYS A 350 27.09 22.28 -10.82
C CYS A 350 27.27 20.91 -10.16
N GLY A 351 26.40 19.95 -10.50
CA GLY A 351 26.47 18.60 -9.96
C GLY A 351 26.13 18.49 -8.47
N PHE A 352 25.55 19.54 -7.85
CA PHE A 352 25.20 19.50 -6.43
C PHE A 352 24.24 18.35 -6.10
N ALA A 353 23.34 17.99 -7.01
CA ALA A 353 22.39 16.91 -6.81
C ALA A 353 23.10 15.59 -6.50
N GLU A 354 24.18 15.25 -7.22
CA GLU A 354 24.94 14.02 -6.96
C GLU A 354 25.64 14.04 -5.60
N GLN A 355 26.24 15.17 -5.23
CA GLN A 355 26.86 15.36 -3.92
C GLN A 355 25.83 15.26 -2.80
N LEU A 356 24.65 15.87 -3.02
CA LEU A 356 23.52 15.82 -2.11
C LEU A 356 23.00 14.39 -1.95
N THR A 357 22.86 13.62 -3.03
CA THR A 357 22.46 12.21 -2.97
C THR A 357 23.45 11.38 -2.14
N GLN A 358 24.75 11.63 -2.28
CA GLN A 358 25.76 10.90 -1.50
C GLN A 358 25.72 11.27 -0.01
N GLN A 359 25.34 12.50 0.33
CA GLN A 359 25.23 12.97 1.71
C GLN A 359 23.92 12.57 2.37
N VAL A 360 22.80 12.76 1.67
CA VAL A 360 21.44 12.49 2.18
C VAL A 360 21.15 11.00 2.15
N LEU A 361 21.46 10.30 1.05
CA LEU A 361 21.20 8.86 0.90
C LEU A 361 22.53 8.08 0.99
N ALA A 362 23.18 8.25 2.15
CA ALA A 362 24.55 7.81 2.42
C ALA A 362 24.67 6.32 2.74
N GLN A 363 23.64 5.71 3.33
CA GLN A 363 23.63 4.29 3.63
C GLN A 363 23.32 3.49 2.36
N SER A 364 23.92 2.31 2.22
CA SER A 364 23.60 1.37 1.16
C SER A 364 23.42 -0.03 1.74
N TYR A 365 22.37 -0.72 1.29
CA TYR A 365 21.99 -2.04 1.75
C TYR A 365 21.53 -2.88 0.54
N SER A 366 21.94 -4.14 0.44
CA SER A 366 21.55 -5.03 -0.65
C SER A 366 20.55 -6.05 -0.14
N CYS A 367 19.31 -5.99 -0.62
CA CYS A 367 18.29 -7.00 -0.30
C CYS A 367 18.53 -8.27 -1.12
N SER A 368 18.77 -8.11 -2.41
CA SER A 368 18.98 -9.20 -3.37
C SER A 368 19.88 -8.74 -4.53
N SER A 369 20.00 -9.55 -5.59
CA SER A 369 20.62 -9.11 -6.85
C SER A 369 19.77 -8.09 -7.62
N THR A 370 18.45 -8.06 -7.38
CA THR A 370 17.45 -7.25 -8.09
C THR A 370 16.93 -6.07 -7.28
N ILE A 371 17.24 -5.98 -5.98
CA ILE A 371 16.78 -4.89 -5.11
C ILE A 371 17.91 -4.38 -4.23
N LYS A 372 18.13 -3.07 -4.25
CA LYS A 372 19.08 -2.38 -3.37
C LYS A 372 18.42 -1.16 -2.75
N ILE A 373 18.75 -0.91 -1.49
CA ILE A 373 18.30 0.26 -0.75
C ILE A 373 19.47 1.25 -0.61
N ARG A 374 19.17 2.52 -0.82
CA ARG A 374 19.94 3.66 -0.32
C ARG A 374 19.04 4.40 0.65
N SER A 375 19.53 4.66 1.85
CA SER A 375 18.72 5.28 2.89
C SER A 375 19.48 6.41 3.58
N GLN A 376 18.72 7.33 4.15
CA GLN A 376 19.27 8.41 4.94
C GLN A 376 19.71 7.92 6.31
N ASN A 377 18.82 7.25 7.05
CA ASN A 377 19.10 6.87 8.42
C ASN A 377 18.21 5.71 8.93
N MET A 378 18.20 4.60 8.18
CA MET A 378 17.55 3.37 8.62
C MET A 378 18.49 2.52 9.49
N THR A 379 17.91 1.82 10.46
CA THR A 379 18.56 0.76 11.23
C THR A 379 18.59 -0.56 10.47
N ALA A 380 19.48 -1.48 10.86
CA ALA A 380 19.56 -2.80 10.22
C ALA A 380 18.24 -3.60 10.27
N ILE A 381 17.45 -3.45 11.33
CA ILE A 381 16.14 -4.10 11.46
C ILE A 381 15.15 -3.51 10.45
N GLN A 382 15.14 -2.18 10.29
CA GLN A 382 14.27 -1.53 9.31
C GLN A 382 14.67 -1.90 7.88
N HIS A 383 15.97 -1.99 7.57
CA HIS A 383 16.44 -2.50 6.28
C HIS A 383 15.96 -3.93 6.02
N ALA A 384 16.14 -4.82 6.99
CA ALA A 384 15.69 -6.21 6.87
C ALA A 384 14.17 -6.29 6.65
N SER A 385 13.38 -5.55 7.45
CA SER A 385 11.93 -5.49 7.33
C SER A 385 11.48 -5.01 5.93
N ALA A 386 12.09 -3.96 5.40
CA ALA A 386 11.76 -3.44 4.08
C ALA A 386 12.13 -4.45 2.97
N CYS A 387 13.27 -5.13 3.09
CA CYS A 387 13.65 -6.19 2.16
C CYS A 387 12.69 -7.39 2.21
N ASP A 388 12.28 -7.80 3.42
CA ASP A 388 11.37 -8.93 3.62
C ASP A 388 9.98 -8.63 3.04
N ALA A 389 9.46 -7.41 3.26
CA ALA A 389 8.19 -6.95 2.68
C ALA A 389 8.20 -6.99 1.15
N MET A 390 9.19 -6.35 0.52
CA MET A 390 9.34 -6.39 -0.94
C MET A 390 9.54 -7.82 -1.47
N GLY A 391 10.31 -8.66 -0.79
CA GLY A 391 10.51 -10.05 -1.21
C GLY A 391 9.22 -10.88 -1.17
N ALA A 392 8.37 -10.67 -0.16
CA ALA A 392 7.06 -11.31 -0.08
C ALA A 392 6.12 -10.81 -1.19
N GLU A 393 6.10 -9.50 -1.42
CA GLU A 393 5.30 -8.85 -2.45
C GLU A 393 5.71 -9.32 -3.87
N GLU A 394 7.02 -9.39 -4.17
CA GLU A 394 7.57 -9.91 -5.43
C GLU A 394 7.10 -11.34 -5.69
N GLY A 395 7.21 -12.20 -4.66
CA GLY A 395 6.78 -13.60 -4.75
C GLY A 395 5.28 -13.73 -5.00
N TYR A 396 4.45 -12.93 -4.33
CA TYR A 396 3.00 -12.95 -4.53
C TYR A 396 2.62 -12.44 -5.92
N PHE A 397 3.18 -11.30 -6.35
CA PHE A 397 2.99 -10.71 -7.68
C PHE A 397 3.29 -11.72 -8.79
N HIS A 398 4.47 -12.34 -8.75
CA HIS A 398 4.89 -13.27 -9.80
C HIS A 398 4.00 -14.50 -9.91
N ASN A 399 3.52 -15.03 -8.77
CA ASN A 399 2.59 -16.14 -8.72
C ASN A 399 1.19 -15.75 -9.21
N LYS A 400 0.70 -14.57 -8.81
CA LYS A 400 -0.64 -14.09 -9.17
C LYS A 400 -0.76 -13.75 -10.66
N LEU A 401 0.29 -13.18 -11.24
CA LEU A 401 0.31 -12.69 -12.63
C LEU A 401 1.02 -13.64 -13.60
N SER A 402 1.50 -14.80 -13.13
CA SER A 402 2.14 -15.83 -13.96
C SER A 402 3.28 -15.29 -14.86
N THR A 403 4.04 -14.35 -14.34
CA THR A 403 5.13 -13.64 -15.06
C THR A 403 6.33 -14.54 -15.39
N ASN A 404 6.49 -15.66 -14.69
CA ASN A 404 7.64 -16.56 -14.78
C ASN A 404 9.00 -15.86 -14.60
N LEU A 405 9.05 -14.80 -13.78
CA LEU A 405 10.27 -14.01 -13.53
C LEU A 405 10.93 -13.47 -14.82
N THR A 406 10.15 -13.29 -15.89
CA THR A 406 10.66 -12.92 -17.22
C THR A 406 10.26 -11.49 -17.53
N PRO A 407 11.20 -10.52 -17.52
CA PRO A 407 10.90 -9.14 -17.89
C PRO A 407 10.31 -9.06 -19.30
N VAL A 408 9.52 -8.01 -19.55
CA VAL A 408 9.04 -7.68 -20.89
C VAL A 408 10.21 -7.46 -21.85
N ALA A 409 9.94 -7.60 -23.14
CA ALA A 409 10.96 -7.35 -24.15
C ALA A 409 11.54 -5.94 -24.02
N ASP A 410 12.84 -5.81 -24.30
CA ASP A 410 13.60 -4.56 -24.25
C ASP A 410 13.75 -3.91 -22.85
N ASP A 411 13.30 -4.54 -21.76
CA ASP A 411 13.68 -4.08 -20.41
C ASP A 411 15.10 -4.56 -20.04
N ASN A 412 16.02 -3.60 -19.91
CA ASN A 412 17.44 -3.79 -19.56
C ASN A 412 17.78 -3.39 -18.12
N ASN A 413 16.79 -3.07 -17.27
CA ASN A 413 17.03 -2.79 -15.85
C ASN A 413 17.68 -4.02 -15.20
N SER A 414 18.63 -3.76 -14.30
CA SER A 414 19.37 -4.81 -13.59
C SER A 414 18.89 -4.99 -12.15
N PHE A 415 18.53 -3.91 -11.48
CA PHE A 415 17.97 -3.90 -10.14
C PHE A 415 17.19 -2.61 -9.90
N LEU A 416 16.22 -2.64 -8.98
CA LEU A 416 15.55 -1.46 -8.44
C LEU A 416 16.42 -0.81 -7.37
N GLN A 417 16.65 0.49 -7.50
CA GLN A 417 17.24 1.32 -6.44
C GLN A 417 16.11 1.95 -5.62
N VAL A 418 15.89 1.45 -4.42
CA VAL A 418 14.97 2.04 -3.44
C VAL A 418 15.71 3.12 -2.67
N ASN A 419 15.15 4.33 -2.61
CA ASN A 419 15.76 5.53 -2.03
C ASN A 419 14.86 6.03 -0.89
N ILE A 420 15.31 5.85 0.35
CA ILE A 420 14.47 6.04 1.54
C ILE A 420 14.99 7.22 2.38
N PHE A 421 14.21 8.29 2.45
CA PHE A 421 14.46 9.44 3.32
C PHE A 421 14.01 9.15 4.76
N ASP A 422 14.66 9.76 5.75
CA ASP A 422 14.42 9.53 7.18
C ASP A 422 13.03 10.02 7.62
N SER A 423 12.42 10.96 6.87
CA SER A 423 11.10 11.48 7.18
C SER A 423 10.41 12.09 5.95
N ASN A 424 9.10 12.30 6.05
CA ASN A 424 8.34 13.08 5.06
C ASN A 424 8.90 14.52 4.88
N GLY A 425 9.45 15.11 5.95
CA GLY A 425 10.07 16.44 5.88
C GLY A 425 11.33 16.43 4.99
N ASP A 426 12.17 15.41 5.15
CA ASP A 426 13.38 15.24 4.33
C ASP A 426 13.06 14.80 2.91
N TYR A 427 12.03 13.97 2.72
CA TYR A 427 11.48 13.65 1.40
C TYR A 427 11.05 14.92 0.66
N SER A 428 10.18 15.71 1.29
CA SER A 428 9.69 16.98 0.73
C SER A 428 10.81 17.95 0.38
N LYS A 429 11.89 17.94 1.16
CA LYS A 429 13.04 18.85 1.00
C LYS A 429 14.02 18.38 -0.08
N TYR A 430 14.47 17.13 -0.01
CA TYR A 430 15.59 16.64 -0.80
C TYR A 430 15.16 15.84 -2.04
N ALA A 431 14.02 15.16 -2.03
CA ALA A 431 13.63 14.29 -3.14
C ALA A 431 13.40 15.09 -4.43
N LYS A 432 12.76 16.27 -4.33
CA LYS A 432 12.64 17.19 -5.47
C LYS A 432 14.02 17.62 -6.00
N ALA A 433 14.96 17.93 -5.12
CA ALA A 433 16.30 18.41 -5.51
C ALA A 433 17.17 17.31 -6.13
N ILE A 434 17.02 16.07 -5.68
CA ILE A 434 17.80 14.91 -6.13
C ILE A 434 17.19 14.29 -7.39
N PHE A 435 15.87 14.07 -7.39
CA PHE A 435 15.16 13.27 -8.40
C PHE A 435 14.25 14.09 -9.32
N GLY A 436 14.01 15.38 -9.02
CA GLY A 436 13.16 16.24 -9.85
C GLY A 436 11.66 15.93 -9.75
N ILE A 437 11.21 15.37 -8.63
CA ILE A 437 9.84 14.87 -8.43
C ILE A 437 8.95 15.83 -7.65
N ASP A 438 7.63 15.73 -7.83
CA ASP A 438 6.67 16.25 -6.85
C ASP A 438 6.70 15.37 -5.59
N THR A 439 6.48 15.97 -4.42
CA THR A 439 6.61 15.30 -3.12
C THR A 439 5.31 15.28 -2.32
N ASN A 440 4.20 15.72 -2.92
CA ASN A 440 2.86 15.62 -2.34
C ASN A 440 2.25 14.25 -2.67
N ASN A 441 2.96 13.18 -2.34
CA ASN A 441 2.59 11.78 -2.57
C ASN A 441 3.21 10.88 -1.48
N GLY A 442 2.83 9.59 -1.49
CA GLY A 442 3.33 8.60 -0.54
C GLY A 442 4.72 8.05 -0.88
N GLY A 443 5.23 8.40 -2.06
CA GLY A 443 6.38 7.78 -2.70
C GLY A 443 6.18 7.87 -4.20
N MET A 444 7.22 7.57 -4.96
CA MET A 444 7.12 7.59 -6.42
C MET A 444 8.10 6.63 -7.06
N TYR A 445 7.58 5.80 -7.97
CA TYR A 445 8.39 5.01 -8.88
C TYR A 445 8.81 5.84 -10.11
N LEU A 446 10.12 5.87 -10.37
CA LEU A 446 10.76 6.45 -11.55
C LEU A 446 11.42 5.34 -12.36
N GLU A 447 10.72 4.88 -13.38
CA GLU A 447 11.20 3.83 -14.26
C GLU A 447 12.39 4.26 -15.12
N GLY A 448 12.38 5.49 -15.63
CA GLY A 448 13.35 5.95 -16.62
C GLY A 448 13.03 5.40 -18.02
N ASP A 449 14.05 5.00 -18.77
CA ASP A 449 13.90 4.35 -20.07
C ASP A 449 14.50 2.93 -20.01
N PRO A 450 13.67 1.89 -19.81
CA PRO A 450 14.14 0.53 -19.61
C PRO A 450 14.84 -0.03 -20.87
N SER A 451 14.61 0.56 -22.06
CA SER A 451 15.31 0.15 -23.29
C SER A 451 16.78 0.56 -23.35
N VAL A 452 17.20 1.48 -22.49
CA VAL A 452 18.58 1.99 -22.43
C VAL A 452 19.43 1.13 -21.50
N VAL A 453 20.51 0.56 -22.02
CA VAL A 453 21.50 -0.16 -21.20
C VAL A 453 22.09 0.78 -20.15
N GLY A 454 21.97 0.39 -18.88
CA GLY A 454 22.41 1.19 -17.74
C GLY A 454 21.34 2.12 -17.17
N ASN A 455 20.09 2.00 -17.64
CA ASN A 455 18.95 2.61 -16.95
C ASN A 455 18.90 2.17 -15.48
N GLN A 456 18.54 3.11 -14.60
CA GLN A 456 18.37 2.86 -13.18
C GLN A 456 16.92 3.17 -12.81
N ALA A 457 16.11 2.12 -12.69
CA ALA A 457 14.82 2.19 -12.04
C ALA A 457 15.00 2.64 -10.58
N ASN A 458 14.26 3.66 -10.16
CA ASN A 458 14.30 4.20 -8.79
C ASN A 458 12.91 4.15 -8.17
N PHE A 459 12.81 3.67 -6.94
CA PHE A 459 11.67 3.93 -6.07
C PHE A 459 12.12 4.95 -5.02
N ILE A 460 11.36 6.02 -4.82
CA ILE A 460 11.68 7.08 -3.87
C ILE A 460 10.59 7.11 -2.80
N ALA A 461 11.00 6.99 -1.53
CA ALA A 461 10.10 6.80 -0.40
C ALA A 461 10.64 7.49 0.86
N TYR A 462 9.87 7.42 1.95
CA TYR A 462 10.32 7.89 3.26
C TYR A 462 9.83 7.02 4.40
N GLU A 463 10.54 7.11 5.53
CA GLU A 463 10.13 6.45 6.76
C GLU A 463 8.90 7.13 7.37
N ALA A 464 7.86 6.34 7.63
CA ALA A 464 6.68 6.77 8.38
C ALA A 464 6.86 6.41 9.85
N SER A 465 7.31 7.37 10.65
CA SER A 465 7.47 7.21 12.11
C SER A 465 6.18 6.84 12.87
N TYR A 466 5.02 7.00 12.23
CA TYR A 466 3.70 6.63 12.74
C TYR A 466 3.20 5.26 12.26
N ALA A 467 3.90 4.63 11.31
CA ALA A 467 3.55 3.30 10.84
C ALA A 467 3.95 2.25 11.89
N ASN A 468 3.24 1.13 11.87
CA ASN A 468 3.51 -0.05 12.68
C ASN A 468 4.96 -0.53 12.52
N ALA A 469 5.49 -1.21 13.53
CA ALA A 469 6.86 -1.69 13.60
C ALA A 469 7.25 -2.73 12.53
N GLU A 470 6.36 -3.01 11.57
CA GLU A 470 6.52 -3.94 10.46
C GLU A 470 6.49 -3.21 9.10
N HIS A 471 6.01 -1.96 9.01
CA HIS A 471 5.88 -1.17 7.78
C HIS A 471 6.51 0.22 7.92
N TYR A 472 7.80 0.27 8.25
CA TYR A 472 8.51 1.52 8.53
C TYR A 472 8.58 2.49 7.35
N VAL A 473 8.43 1.98 6.12
CA VAL A 473 8.47 2.77 4.89
C VAL A 473 7.04 2.96 4.40
N TRP A 474 6.62 4.20 4.23
CA TRP A 474 5.27 4.50 3.81
C TRP A 474 5.01 3.97 2.39
N ASN A 475 3.87 3.28 2.21
CA ASN A 475 3.38 2.78 0.91
C ASN A 475 4.35 1.85 0.15
N LEU A 476 5.25 1.15 0.87
CA LEU A 476 6.32 0.35 0.27
C LEU A 476 5.80 -0.73 -0.67
N GLU A 477 4.82 -1.51 -0.22
CA GLU A 477 4.27 -2.64 -0.95
C GLU A 477 3.58 -2.17 -2.25
N HIS A 478 2.73 -1.15 -2.15
CA HIS A 478 2.05 -0.53 -3.31
C HIS A 478 3.03 -0.03 -4.37
N GLU A 479 3.98 0.82 -3.97
CA GLU A 479 4.91 1.44 -4.92
C GLU A 479 5.90 0.43 -5.52
N TYR A 480 6.21 -0.64 -4.79
CA TYR A 480 7.04 -1.71 -5.31
C TYR A 480 6.33 -2.50 -6.42
N VAL A 481 4.99 -2.64 -6.34
CA VAL A 481 4.21 -3.24 -7.43
C VAL A 481 4.28 -2.43 -8.71
N HIS A 482 4.36 -1.10 -8.66
CA HIS A 482 4.57 -0.28 -9.88
C HIS A 482 5.86 -0.64 -10.62
N TYR A 483 6.94 -0.95 -9.89
CA TYR A 483 8.17 -1.47 -10.50
C TYR A 483 7.95 -2.84 -11.13
N LEU A 484 7.24 -3.74 -10.45
CA LEU A 484 6.99 -5.10 -10.94
C LEU A 484 6.08 -5.08 -12.19
N ASP A 485 4.99 -4.31 -12.17
CA ASP A 485 4.07 -4.15 -13.30
C ASP A 485 4.78 -3.56 -14.52
N GLY A 486 5.55 -2.48 -14.34
CA GLY A 486 6.36 -1.89 -15.41
C GLY A 486 7.39 -2.86 -16.00
N ARG A 487 8.05 -3.65 -15.16
CA ARG A 487 9.09 -4.59 -15.60
C ARG A 487 8.57 -5.87 -16.24
N PHE A 488 7.44 -6.39 -15.78
CA PHE A 488 7.00 -7.75 -16.10
C PHE A 488 5.68 -7.81 -16.88
N ASP A 489 4.86 -6.76 -16.85
CA ASP A 489 3.51 -6.76 -17.41
C ASP A 489 3.22 -5.66 -18.43
N LEU A 490 3.95 -4.54 -18.40
CA LEU A 490 3.76 -3.41 -19.31
C LEU A 490 4.99 -3.20 -20.21
N TYR A 491 4.82 -3.30 -21.53
CA TYR A 491 5.92 -3.07 -22.46
C TYR A 491 6.33 -1.59 -22.58
N GLY A 492 7.64 -1.33 -22.48
CA GLY A 492 8.23 -0.01 -22.68
C GLY A 492 8.36 0.78 -21.38
N ASN A 493 8.47 2.11 -21.48
CA ASN A 493 8.46 3.00 -20.32
C ASN A 493 7.04 3.44 -19.93
N PHE A 494 6.91 4.16 -18.81
CA PHE A 494 5.67 4.78 -18.33
C PHE A 494 4.84 5.54 -19.40
N ASN A 495 5.48 6.13 -20.42
CA ASN A 495 4.79 6.87 -21.50
C ASN A 495 4.51 6.02 -22.75
N SER A 496 4.81 4.72 -22.72
CA SER A 496 4.65 3.80 -23.84
C SER A 496 3.19 3.35 -24.08
N PRO A 497 2.32 3.21 -23.06
CA PRO A 497 0.91 2.98 -23.28
C PRO A 497 0.28 4.09 -24.14
N THR A 498 -0.36 3.70 -25.25
CA THR A 498 -1.10 4.64 -26.12
C THR A 498 -2.58 4.73 -25.76
N GLU A 499 -3.00 4.04 -24.70
CA GLU A 499 -4.38 3.85 -24.27
C GLU A 499 -4.44 3.95 -22.74
N GLU A 500 -5.60 4.35 -22.20
CA GLU A 500 -5.79 4.52 -20.76
C GLU A 500 -5.54 3.22 -19.99
N ILE A 501 -4.62 3.27 -19.01
CA ILE A 501 -4.12 2.11 -18.26
C ILE A 501 -4.16 2.31 -16.74
N VAL A 502 -4.47 3.52 -16.25
CA VAL A 502 -4.37 3.87 -14.81
C VAL A 502 -5.21 2.97 -13.91
N TRP A 503 -6.38 2.52 -14.38
CA TRP A 503 -7.21 1.58 -13.63
C TRP A 503 -6.51 0.26 -13.31
N TRP A 504 -5.65 -0.19 -14.24
CA TRP A 504 -4.85 -1.38 -14.08
C TRP A 504 -3.64 -1.07 -13.23
N SER A 505 -2.83 -0.07 -13.59
CA SER A 505 -1.56 0.18 -12.89
C SER A 505 -1.76 0.51 -11.40
N GLU A 506 -2.70 1.40 -11.07
CA GLU A 506 -3.01 1.69 -9.66
C GLU A 506 -3.86 0.59 -9.02
N GLY A 507 -4.79 0.00 -9.77
CA GLY A 507 -5.66 -1.06 -9.24
C GLY A 507 -4.91 -2.36 -8.90
N VAL A 508 -3.91 -2.73 -9.70
CA VAL A 508 -3.07 -3.91 -9.46
C VAL A 508 -2.10 -3.65 -8.32
N ALA A 509 -1.54 -2.44 -8.23
CA ALA A 509 -0.73 -2.03 -7.07
C ALA A 509 -1.53 -2.14 -5.77
N GLU A 510 -2.74 -1.58 -5.73
CA GLU A 510 -3.63 -1.68 -4.57
C GLU A 510 -4.04 -3.14 -4.29
N TYR A 511 -4.33 -3.94 -5.32
CA TYR A 511 -4.81 -5.31 -5.14
C TYR A 511 -3.73 -6.27 -4.68
N ILE A 512 -2.51 -6.14 -5.19
CA ILE A 512 -1.40 -6.98 -4.72
C ILE A 512 -1.04 -6.59 -3.28
N ALA A 513 -0.94 -5.28 -2.98
CA ALA A 513 -0.57 -4.80 -1.65
C ALA A 513 -1.62 -5.08 -0.57
N ASN A 514 -2.91 -4.91 -0.88
CA ASN A 514 -3.99 -5.09 0.10
C ASN A 514 -4.70 -6.44 0.01
N GLN A 515 -4.48 -7.23 -1.05
CA GLN A 515 -5.19 -8.48 -1.31
C GLN A 515 -6.72 -8.31 -1.17
N ASP A 516 -7.36 -9.09 -0.30
CA ASP A 516 -8.82 -9.01 -0.08
C ASP A 516 -9.23 -8.01 1.03
N ASP A 517 -8.26 -7.32 1.63
CA ASP A 517 -8.35 -6.56 2.88
C ASP A 517 -8.33 -5.03 2.69
N ASN A 518 -9.04 -4.52 1.66
CA ASN A 518 -9.20 -3.07 1.46
C ASN A 518 -10.60 -2.56 1.90
N GLU A 519 -10.77 -2.34 3.21
CA GLU A 519 -12.04 -1.82 3.76
C GLU A 519 -12.39 -0.42 3.25
N ALA A 520 -11.39 0.42 2.96
CA ALA A 520 -11.63 1.75 2.42
C ALA A 520 -12.32 1.70 1.05
N ALA A 521 -11.94 0.72 0.20
CA ALA A 521 -12.61 0.49 -1.07
C ALA A 521 -14.01 -0.13 -0.91
N LYS A 522 -14.23 -1.02 0.07
CA LYS A 522 -15.58 -1.54 0.35
C LYS A 522 -16.53 -0.43 0.81
N ASN A 523 -16.04 0.54 1.57
CA ASN A 523 -16.85 1.65 2.06
C ASN A 523 -17.38 2.56 0.93
N THR A 524 -16.64 2.75 -0.17
CA THR A 524 -17.10 3.59 -1.31
C THR A 524 -18.25 2.96 -2.10
N ILE A 525 -18.42 1.64 -2.02
CA ILE A 525 -19.60 0.98 -2.58
C ILE A 525 -20.88 1.44 -1.83
N SER A 526 -20.77 1.65 -0.51
CA SER A 526 -21.91 1.91 0.38
C SER A 526 -22.31 3.39 0.49
N ASP A 527 -21.44 4.34 0.14
CA ASP A 527 -21.70 5.78 0.28
C ASP A 527 -22.43 6.41 -0.93
N GLY A 528 -22.67 5.62 -1.98
CA GLY A 528 -23.35 6.04 -3.21
C GLY A 528 -22.45 6.54 -4.33
N SER A 529 -21.12 6.59 -4.15
CA SER A 529 -20.12 7.02 -5.14
C SER A 529 -19.73 5.92 -6.15
N ARG A 530 -20.73 5.26 -6.75
CA ARG A 530 -20.52 4.09 -7.63
C ARG A 530 -20.08 4.45 -9.05
N TYR A 531 -19.02 3.80 -9.53
CA TYR A 531 -18.55 3.89 -10.91
C TYR A 531 -18.88 2.60 -11.69
N THR A 532 -19.16 2.76 -12.98
CA THR A 532 -19.31 1.65 -13.94
C THR A 532 -17.93 1.15 -14.40
N LEU A 533 -17.81 -0.09 -14.88
CA LEU A 533 -16.56 -0.60 -15.46
C LEU A 533 -16.10 0.27 -16.64
N ALA A 534 -17.04 0.78 -17.44
CA ALA A 534 -16.73 1.70 -18.53
C ALA A 534 -16.07 3.00 -18.06
N GLN A 535 -16.49 3.54 -16.91
CA GLN A 535 -15.83 4.67 -16.28
C GLN A 535 -14.48 4.25 -15.70
N ILE A 536 -14.42 3.14 -14.97
CA ILE A 536 -13.17 2.71 -14.34
C ILE A 536 -12.07 2.45 -15.39
N PHE A 537 -12.36 1.73 -16.47
CA PHE A 537 -11.36 1.36 -17.50
C PHE A 537 -10.84 2.53 -18.35
N VAL A 538 -11.46 3.71 -18.28
CA VAL A 538 -10.98 4.94 -18.94
C VAL A 538 -10.47 5.96 -17.92
N THR A 539 -10.08 5.50 -16.74
CA THR A 539 -9.48 6.36 -15.71
C THR A 539 -8.12 6.87 -16.16
N ASN A 540 -7.89 8.16 -15.91
CA ASN A 540 -6.64 8.86 -16.08
C ASN A 540 -6.46 9.85 -14.92
N TYR A 541 -5.38 10.62 -14.91
CA TYR A 541 -5.08 11.58 -13.85
C TYR A 541 -5.80 12.93 -14.01
N ASP A 542 -6.54 13.15 -15.10
CA ASP A 542 -7.24 14.42 -15.35
C ASP A 542 -8.40 14.59 -14.38
N GLY A 543 -8.45 15.74 -13.70
CA GLY A 543 -9.51 16.06 -12.74
C GLY A 543 -9.44 15.30 -11.42
N PHE A 544 -8.31 14.63 -11.13
CA PHE A 544 -7.95 13.87 -9.93
C PHE A 544 -9.12 13.41 -9.05
N ASP A 545 -9.56 12.18 -9.29
CA ASP A 545 -10.59 11.46 -8.52
C ASP A 545 -9.95 10.29 -7.79
N GLN A 546 -9.53 10.53 -6.55
CA GLN A 546 -8.79 9.55 -5.74
C GLN A 546 -9.59 8.24 -5.53
N ASP A 547 -10.90 8.31 -5.39
CA ASP A 547 -11.71 7.11 -5.19
C ASP A 547 -11.79 6.29 -6.48
N ARG A 548 -11.98 6.94 -7.63
CA ARG A 548 -12.00 6.25 -8.92
C ARG A 548 -10.66 5.61 -9.27
N ILE A 549 -9.55 6.32 -9.01
CA ILE A 549 -8.19 5.87 -9.33
C ILE A 549 -7.81 4.65 -8.49
N TYR A 550 -7.84 4.79 -7.17
CA TYR A 550 -7.27 3.78 -6.26
C TYR A 550 -8.30 2.74 -5.84
N ARG A 551 -9.43 3.17 -5.26
CA ARG A 551 -10.41 2.28 -4.63
C ARG A 551 -11.23 1.51 -5.66
N TRP A 552 -11.75 2.19 -6.67
CA TRP A 552 -12.51 1.55 -7.74
C TRP A 552 -11.61 0.83 -8.75
N GLY A 553 -10.36 1.29 -8.94
CA GLY A 553 -9.31 0.52 -9.63
C GLY A 553 -9.07 -0.83 -8.95
N TYR A 554 -8.82 -0.83 -7.63
CA TYR A 554 -8.72 -2.04 -6.80
C TYR A 554 -9.92 -2.97 -6.98
N LEU A 555 -11.15 -2.46 -6.84
CA LEU A 555 -12.37 -3.27 -6.94
C LEU A 555 -12.51 -3.91 -8.33
N ALA A 556 -12.21 -3.17 -9.39
CA ALA A 556 -12.27 -3.70 -10.75
C ALA A 556 -11.20 -4.77 -10.99
N VAL A 557 -9.95 -4.56 -10.55
CA VAL A 557 -8.89 -5.55 -10.67
C VAL A 557 -9.21 -6.81 -9.88
N ARG A 558 -9.63 -6.68 -8.62
CA ARG A 558 -10.06 -7.80 -7.78
C ARG A 558 -11.21 -8.59 -8.41
N PHE A 559 -12.26 -7.90 -8.87
CA PHE A 559 -13.38 -8.52 -9.57
C PHE A 559 -12.91 -9.34 -10.78
N MET A 560 -12.04 -8.75 -11.61
CA MET A 560 -11.51 -9.43 -12.79
C MET A 560 -10.69 -10.66 -12.40
N PHE A 561 -9.88 -10.62 -11.34
CA PHE A 561 -9.16 -11.81 -10.86
C PHE A 561 -10.09 -12.90 -10.29
N GLU A 562 -11.09 -12.51 -9.50
CA GLU A 562 -12.00 -13.47 -8.85
C GLU A 562 -12.95 -14.14 -9.83
N ARG A 563 -13.41 -13.42 -10.86
CA ARG A 563 -14.45 -13.90 -11.79
C ARG A 563 -13.95 -14.22 -13.19
N HIS A 564 -12.87 -13.57 -13.64
CA HIS A 564 -12.45 -13.54 -15.04
C HIS A 564 -10.91 -13.64 -15.21
N GLY A 565 -10.23 -14.42 -14.37
CA GLY A 565 -8.76 -14.52 -14.38
C GLY A 565 -8.15 -14.88 -15.75
N ASP A 566 -8.77 -15.80 -16.51
CA ASP A 566 -8.31 -16.16 -17.86
C ASP A 566 -8.33 -14.97 -18.84
N ASP A 567 -9.27 -14.04 -18.67
CA ASP A 567 -9.35 -12.82 -19.48
C ASP A 567 -8.22 -11.84 -19.10
N VAL A 568 -7.88 -11.76 -17.80
CA VAL A 568 -6.71 -11.00 -17.33
C VAL A 568 -5.41 -11.54 -17.95
N ASP A 569 -5.18 -12.85 -17.91
CA ASP A 569 -4.02 -13.49 -18.54
C ASP A 569 -3.94 -13.19 -20.05
N SER A 570 -5.10 -13.20 -20.71
CA SER A 570 -5.19 -12.83 -22.12
C SER A 570 -4.80 -11.37 -22.33
N MET A 571 -5.27 -10.45 -21.50
CA MET A 571 -4.92 -9.03 -21.58
C MET A 571 -3.43 -8.78 -21.33
N LEU A 572 -2.84 -9.45 -20.33
CA LEU A 572 -1.42 -9.35 -20.03
C LEU A 572 -0.54 -9.78 -21.20
N THR A 573 -0.99 -10.72 -22.02
CA THR A 573 -0.29 -11.08 -23.27
C THR A 573 -0.17 -9.89 -24.24
N ASP A 574 -1.20 -9.04 -24.31
CA ASP A 574 -1.19 -7.85 -25.16
C ASP A 574 -0.35 -6.72 -24.55
N THR A 575 -0.45 -6.46 -23.24
CA THR A 575 0.32 -5.37 -22.58
C THR A 575 1.81 -5.68 -22.52
N ARG A 576 2.20 -6.94 -22.24
CA ARG A 576 3.60 -7.41 -22.25
C ARG A 576 4.28 -7.31 -23.62
N SER A 577 3.49 -7.25 -24.69
CA SER A 577 3.97 -7.11 -26.08
C SER A 577 3.76 -5.72 -26.66
N GLY A 578 3.22 -4.77 -25.89
CA GLY A 578 2.94 -3.39 -26.33
C GLY A 578 1.77 -3.29 -27.31
N ASN A 579 0.88 -4.27 -27.36
CA ASN A 579 -0.29 -4.29 -28.23
C ASN A 579 -1.48 -3.53 -27.61
N TRP A 580 -1.30 -2.23 -27.39
CA TRP A 580 -2.25 -1.37 -26.68
C TRP A 580 -3.64 -1.31 -27.35
N SER A 581 -3.70 -1.39 -28.68
CA SER A 581 -4.99 -1.42 -29.40
C SER A 581 -5.80 -2.69 -29.12
N ALA A 582 -5.15 -3.85 -28.96
CA ALA A 582 -5.85 -5.08 -28.58
C ALA A 582 -6.29 -5.07 -27.13
N TYR A 583 -5.42 -4.56 -26.23
CA TYR A 583 -5.77 -4.26 -24.84
C TYR A 583 -7.04 -3.38 -24.77
N LYS A 584 -7.08 -2.28 -25.53
CA LYS A 584 -8.24 -1.38 -25.55
C LYS A 584 -9.51 -2.05 -26.04
N ALA A 585 -9.41 -2.89 -27.07
CA ALA A 585 -10.55 -3.65 -27.57
C ALA A 585 -11.13 -4.59 -26.50
N LYS A 586 -10.28 -5.22 -25.68
CA LYS A 586 -10.68 -6.08 -24.56
C LYS A 586 -11.38 -5.32 -23.46
N THR A 587 -10.80 -4.22 -22.98
CA THR A 587 -11.41 -3.43 -21.89
C THR A 587 -12.76 -2.85 -22.32
N VAL A 588 -12.92 -2.40 -23.56
CA VAL A 588 -14.23 -1.98 -24.12
C VAL A 588 -15.21 -3.15 -24.16
N GLN A 589 -14.77 -4.36 -24.54
CA GLN A 589 -15.62 -5.53 -24.55
C GLN A 589 -16.07 -5.92 -23.13
N TRP A 590 -15.15 -5.94 -22.17
CA TRP A 590 -15.41 -6.29 -20.78
C TRP A 590 -16.37 -5.31 -20.11
N ALA A 591 -16.18 -4.00 -20.32
CA ALA A 591 -17.07 -2.98 -19.79
C ALA A 591 -18.54 -3.19 -20.20
N ASN A 592 -18.79 -3.71 -21.41
CA ASN A 592 -20.15 -4.02 -21.85
C ASN A 592 -20.64 -5.39 -21.37
N ARG A 593 -19.74 -6.37 -21.27
CA ARG A 593 -20.09 -7.75 -20.98
C ARG A 593 -20.29 -8.02 -19.49
N TYR A 594 -19.46 -7.41 -18.64
CA TYR A 594 -19.35 -7.74 -17.22
C TYR A 594 -19.98 -6.70 -16.29
N GLU A 595 -20.52 -5.58 -16.81
CA GLU A 595 -21.08 -4.50 -15.98
C GLU A 595 -22.13 -4.98 -14.97
N SER A 596 -23.13 -5.76 -15.42
CA SER A 596 -24.18 -6.25 -14.53
C SER A 596 -23.64 -7.23 -13.48
N GLU A 597 -22.61 -8.00 -13.82
CA GLU A 597 -21.96 -8.93 -12.90
C GLU A 597 -21.10 -8.19 -11.88
N PHE A 598 -20.32 -7.20 -12.31
CA PHE A 598 -19.55 -6.32 -11.43
C PHE A 598 -20.45 -5.59 -10.44
N VAL A 599 -21.60 -5.13 -10.90
CA VAL A 599 -22.61 -4.51 -10.04
C VAL A 599 -23.09 -5.50 -8.96
N GLN A 600 -23.46 -6.71 -9.37
CA GLN A 600 -23.90 -7.73 -8.41
C GLN A 600 -22.78 -8.11 -7.43
N TRP A 601 -21.56 -8.32 -7.93
CA TRP A 601 -20.40 -8.68 -7.11
C TRP A 601 -20.09 -7.64 -6.05
N CYS A 602 -20.11 -6.35 -6.40
CA CYS A 602 -19.94 -5.25 -5.43
C CYS A 602 -21.05 -5.25 -4.37
N ASP A 603 -22.30 -5.48 -4.77
CA ASP A 603 -23.44 -5.54 -3.84
C ASP A 603 -23.30 -6.72 -2.88
N ASP A 604 -22.86 -7.89 -3.38
CA ASP A 604 -22.58 -9.09 -2.58
C ASP A 604 -21.42 -8.84 -1.59
N LEU A 605 -20.37 -8.14 -2.03
CA LEU A 605 -19.19 -7.79 -1.23
C LEU A 605 -19.56 -6.94 -0.01
N VAL A 606 -20.47 -5.95 -0.14
CA VAL A 606 -20.89 -5.10 0.98
C VAL A 606 -22.03 -5.67 1.81
N ALA A 607 -22.91 -6.46 1.19
CA ALA A 607 -24.02 -7.09 1.91
C ALA A 607 -23.52 -8.20 2.85
N GLY A 608 -22.26 -8.63 2.71
CA GLY A 608 -21.72 -9.81 3.40
C GLY A 608 -22.49 -11.08 3.03
N THR A 609 -23.23 -11.06 1.91
CA THR A 609 -24.01 -12.19 1.44
C THR A 609 -23.13 -13.01 0.54
N THR A 610 -22.75 -14.19 1.01
CA THR A 610 -22.04 -15.14 0.17
C THR A 610 -22.92 -15.53 -1.01
N THR A 611 -22.47 -15.21 -2.23
CA THR A 611 -22.96 -15.93 -3.40
C THR A 611 -22.72 -17.41 -3.16
N ASN A 612 -23.79 -18.21 -3.18
CA ASN A 612 -23.69 -19.65 -3.04
C ASN A 612 -22.72 -20.19 -4.09
N ALA A 613 -21.56 -20.64 -3.66
CA ALA A 613 -20.59 -21.33 -4.48
C ALA A 613 -20.91 -22.82 -4.45
N PRO A 614 -20.79 -23.55 -5.57
CA PRO A 614 -20.97 -24.99 -5.52
C PRO A 614 -19.92 -25.60 -4.58
N PRO A 615 -20.28 -26.60 -3.76
CA PRO A 615 -19.35 -27.25 -2.85
C PRO A 615 -18.21 -27.90 -3.62
N THR A 616 -17.02 -27.92 -3.06
CA THR A 616 -15.90 -28.70 -3.59
C THR A 616 -16.06 -30.15 -3.14
N ALA A 617 -16.44 -31.03 -4.05
CA ALA A 617 -16.56 -32.46 -3.82
C ALA A 617 -15.18 -33.14 -3.92
N LYS A 618 -14.76 -33.80 -2.84
CA LYS A 618 -13.55 -34.64 -2.81
C LYS A 618 -13.94 -36.11 -2.77
N ILE A 619 -13.72 -36.81 -3.88
CA ILE A 619 -14.09 -38.22 -4.01
C ILE A 619 -13.05 -39.18 -3.43
N ASN A 620 -11.86 -38.71 -3.05
CA ASN A 620 -10.78 -39.49 -2.40
C ASN A 620 -10.45 -40.85 -3.05
N GLY A 621 -10.61 -40.94 -4.38
CA GLY A 621 -10.11 -42.04 -5.19
C GLY A 621 -8.80 -41.69 -5.90
N PRO A 622 -8.23 -42.60 -6.70
CA PRO A 622 -8.80 -43.88 -7.09
C PRO A 622 -8.87 -44.87 -5.94
N TYR A 623 -9.87 -45.75 -5.99
CA TYR A 623 -10.06 -46.82 -5.02
C TYR A 623 -9.60 -48.16 -5.58
N SER A 624 -9.19 -49.05 -4.70
CA SER A 624 -8.97 -50.46 -5.03
C SER A 624 -9.55 -51.34 -3.94
N GLY A 625 -9.86 -52.58 -4.29
CA GLY A 625 -10.33 -53.56 -3.33
C GLY A 625 -10.42 -54.93 -3.96
N VAL A 626 -10.86 -55.89 -3.16
CA VAL A 626 -11.02 -57.28 -3.61
C VAL A 626 -12.49 -57.64 -3.74
N LYS A 627 -12.78 -58.52 -4.68
CA LYS A 627 -14.13 -59.04 -4.93
C LYS A 627 -14.76 -59.55 -3.63
N ASN A 628 -16.01 -59.16 -3.39
CA ASN A 628 -16.82 -59.49 -2.19
C ASN A 628 -16.36 -58.87 -0.86
N ALA A 629 -15.32 -58.03 -0.84
CA ALA A 629 -15.00 -57.19 0.31
C ALA A 629 -15.68 -55.83 0.19
N ALA A 630 -16.06 -55.26 1.33
CA ALA A 630 -16.57 -53.91 1.39
C ALA A 630 -15.42 -52.91 1.20
N ILE A 631 -15.55 -52.03 0.21
CA ILE A 631 -14.66 -50.88 0.00
C ILE A 631 -15.32 -49.68 0.69
N ASN A 632 -14.60 -49.03 1.59
CA ASN A 632 -15.06 -47.81 2.23
C ASN A 632 -14.72 -46.61 1.34
N PHE A 633 -15.74 -45.88 0.94
CA PHE A 633 -15.62 -44.65 0.16
C PHE A 633 -15.61 -43.47 1.11
N SER A 634 -14.86 -42.43 0.76
CA SER A 634 -14.77 -41.23 1.57
C SER A 634 -15.05 -39.97 0.78
N SER A 635 -15.89 -39.11 1.35
CA SER A 635 -16.05 -37.73 0.93
C SER A 635 -15.24 -36.75 1.77
N ASN A 636 -14.32 -37.23 2.63
CA ASN A 636 -13.55 -36.41 3.57
C ASN A 636 -12.79 -35.28 2.84
N GLY A 637 -12.81 -34.08 3.41
CA GLY A 637 -12.29 -32.89 2.75
C GLY A 637 -13.19 -32.30 1.66
N SER A 638 -14.40 -32.86 1.43
CA SER A 638 -15.43 -32.11 0.72
C SER A 638 -15.85 -30.93 1.60
N THR A 639 -15.85 -29.74 1.03
CA THR A 639 -16.15 -28.50 1.76
C THR A 639 -17.08 -27.65 0.92
N ASP A 640 -17.98 -26.96 1.60
CA ASP A 640 -18.62 -25.79 1.04
C ASP A 640 -17.92 -24.56 1.62
N SER A 641 -17.46 -23.66 0.75
CA SER A 641 -16.75 -22.45 1.16
C SER A 641 -17.68 -21.41 1.78
N ASP A 642 -18.99 -21.52 1.55
CA ASP A 642 -19.95 -20.50 1.95
C ASP A 642 -21.24 -21.02 2.59
N GLY A 643 -21.23 -22.29 2.99
CA GLY A 643 -22.38 -23.00 3.56
C GLY A 643 -22.00 -24.35 4.17
N GLU A 644 -22.99 -25.23 4.26
CA GLU A 644 -22.83 -26.61 4.73
C GLU A 644 -23.22 -27.61 3.65
N ILE A 645 -22.59 -28.78 3.64
CA ILE A 645 -22.99 -29.86 2.74
C ILE A 645 -24.33 -30.45 3.19
N ALA A 646 -25.36 -30.29 2.38
CA ALA A 646 -26.70 -30.82 2.66
C ALA A 646 -26.83 -32.31 2.32
N SER A 647 -26.19 -32.79 1.26
CA SER A 647 -26.30 -34.21 0.89
C SER A 647 -25.16 -34.73 0.01
N TYR A 648 -25.00 -36.05 0.05
CA TYR A 648 -24.08 -36.82 -0.78
C TYR A 648 -24.88 -37.79 -1.65
N GLN A 649 -24.40 -38.06 -2.86
CA GLN A 649 -24.90 -39.14 -3.71
C GLN A 649 -23.73 -39.85 -4.39
N TRP A 650 -23.58 -41.12 -4.07
CA TRP A 650 -22.61 -42.03 -4.66
C TRP A 650 -23.27 -42.89 -5.73
N ARG A 651 -22.59 -43.09 -6.86
CA ARG A 651 -22.91 -44.14 -7.85
C ARG A 651 -21.67 -44.96 -8.13
N PHE A 652 -21.72 -46.27 -7.88
CA PHE A 652 -20.53 -47.11 -7.84
C PHE A 652 -20.11 -47.71 -9.19
N GLY A 653 -20.87 -47.45 -10.25
CA GLY A 653 -20.56 -47.91 -11.62
C GLY A 653 -20.99 -49.34 -11.95
N ASP A 654 -21.47 -50.12 -10.97
CA ASP A 654 -22.01 -51.48 -11.13
C ASP A 654 -23.55 -51.55 -11.01
N GLY A 655 -24.20 -50.39 -10.85
CA GLY A 655 -25.63 -50.25 -10.61
C GLY A 655 -26.00 -49.92 -9.15
N GLY A 656 -25.06 -50.01 -8.21
CA GLY A 656 -25.25 -49.60 -6.82
C GLY A 656 -25.16 -48.08 -6.59
N SER A 657 -25.77 -47.60 -5.50
CA SER A 657 -25.73 -46.20 -5.06
C SER A 657 -25.88 -46.05 -3.54
N SER A 658 -25.42 -44.94 -2.98
CA SER A 658 -25.62 -44.56 -1.56
C SER A 658 -25.80 -43.05 -1.40
N ASN A 659 -26.43 -42.61 -0.31
CA ASN A 659 -26.53 -41.21 0.08
C ASN A 659 -25.77 -40.88 1.38
N GLU A 660 -25.03 -41.84 1.94
CA GLU A 660 -24.16 -41.60 3.10
C GLU A 660 -22.91 -40.81 2.66
N ALA A 661 -22.34 -40.01 3.57
CA ALA A 661 -21.10 -39.26 3.29
C ALA A 661 -19.93 -40.21 2.96
N ASN A 662 -19.73 -41.23 3.81
CA ASN A 662 -18.66 -42.22 3.68
C ASN A 662 -19.24 -43.64 3.63
N PRO A 663 -19.84 -44.07 2.50
CA PRO A 663 -20.50 -45.37 2.42
C PRO A 663 -19.50 -46.52 2.24
N ALA A 664 -19.92 -47.72 2.64
CA ALA A 664 -19.25 -48.96 2.25
C ALA A 664 -20.00 -49.63 1.08
N HIS A 665 -19.31 -50.04 0.02
CA HIS A 665 -19.91 -50.78 -1.11
C HIS A 665 -19.10 -52.01 -1.48
N THR A 666 -19.77 -53.10 -1.85
CA THR A 666 -19.15 -54.38 -2.16
C THR A 666 -19.37 -54.75 -3.62
N TYR A 667 -18.28 -54.96 -4.36
CA TYR A 667 -18.33 -55.39 -5.76
C TYR A 667 -18.30 -56.91 -5.86
N THR A 668 -19.27 -57.47 -6.58
CA THR A 668 -19.43 -58.92 -6.75
C THR A 668 -18.65 -59.50 -7.94
N SER A 669 -18.00 -58.65 -8.73
CA SER A 669 -17.15 -59.04 -9.87
C SER A 669 -15.86 -58.24 -9.86
N ALA A 670 -14.76 -58.90 -10.22
CA ALA A 670 -13.49 -58.22 -10.46
C ALA A 670 -13.56 -57.42 -11.77
N GLY A 671 -12.91 -56.27 -11.80
CA GLY A 671 -12.96 -55.34 -12.93
C GLY A 671 -12.73 -53.90 -12.51
N GLN A 672 -12.68 -53.01 -13.50
CA GLN A 672 -12.58 -51.57 -13.26
C GLN A 672 -13.96 -50.93 -13.38
N TYR A 673 -14.35 -50.15 -12.37
CA TYR A 673 -15.61 -49.41 -12.31
C TYR A 673 -15.33 -47.91 -12.25
N THR A 674 -16.26 -47.10 -12.77
CA THR A 674 -16.24 -45.64 -12.60
C THR A 674 -17.21 -45.28 -11.49
N VAL A 675 -16.70 -44.74 -10.38
CA VAL A 675 -17.50 -44.23 -9.26
C VAL A 675 -17.69 -42.73 -9.43
N SER A 676 -18.90 -42.22 -9.12
CA SER A 676 -19.18 -40.79 -9.08
C SER A 676 -19.71 -40.38 -7.71
N LEU A 677 -19.26 -39.23 -7.22
CA LEU A 677 -19.78 -38.56 -6.04
C LEU A 677 -20.37 -37.22 -6.47
N THR A 678 -21.63 -36.99 -6.14
CA THR A 678 -22.28 -35.68 -6.21
C THR A 678 -22.46 -35.15 -4.80
N VAL A 679 -21.96 -33.96 -4.52
CA VAL A 679 -22.15 -33.24 -3.26
C VAL A 679 -23.05 -32.05 -3.53
N LEU A 680 -24.09 -31.85 -2.71
CA LEU A 680 -25.01 -30.71 -2.78
C LEU A 680 -24.89 -29.90 -1.49
N ASP A 681 -24.87 -28.58 -1.62
CA ASP A 681 -24.90 -27.64 -0.49
C ASP A 681 -26.32 -27.38 0.03
N ASP A 682 -26.41 -26.64 1.14
CA ASP A 682 -27.64 -26.24 1.82
C ASP A 682 -28.50 -25.22 1.06
N LYS A 683 -27.99 -24.69 -0.05
CA LYS A 683 -28.68 -23.72 -0.92
C LYS A 683 -28.97 -24.26 -2.32
N GLY A 684 -28.68 -25.54 -2.56
CA GLY A 684 -29.08 -26.33 -3.73
C GLY A 684 -28.12 -26.38 -4.92
N LEU A 685 -26.90 -25.83 -4.84
CA LEU A 685 -25.87 -26.08 -5.86
C LEU A 685 -25.06 -27.33 -5.50
N GLY A 686 -24.38 -27.90 -6.50
CA GLY A 686 -23.64 -29.13 -6.31
C GLY A 686 -22.56 -29.37 -7.34
N GLN A 687 -21.55 -30.13 -6.94
CA GLN A 687 -20.47 -30.57 -7.80
C GLN A 687 -20.49 -32.09 -7.90
N THR A 688 -20.25 -32.60 -9.12
CA THR A 688 -20.07 -34.04 -9.36
C THR A 688 -18.64 -34.30 -9.80
N VAL A 689 -17.98 -35.22 -9.11
CA VAL A 689 -16.64 -35.71 -9.42
C VAL A 689 -16.68 -37.20 -9.68
N THR A 690 -15.75 -37.69 -10.50
CA THR A 690 -15.63 -39.11 -10.83
C THR A 690 -14.24 -39.63 -10.49
N SER A 691 -14.17 -40.92 -10.18
CA SER A 691 -12.92 -41.65 -9.97
C SER A 691 -13.07 -43.10 -10.43
N THR A 692 -12.00 -43.86 -10.36
CA THR A 692 -11.98 -45.28 -10.71
C THR A 692 -11.92 -46.15 -9.47
N VAL A 693 -12.55 -47.33 -9.54
CA VAL A 693 -12.40 -48.41 -8.57
C VAL A 693 -11.83 -49.62 -9.30
N MET A 694 -10.70 -50.13 -8.85
CA MET A 694 -10.11 -51.37 -9.37
C MET A 694 -10.39 -52.52 -8.41
N VAL A 695 -11.25 -53.45 -8.82
CA VAL A 695 -11.62 -54.62 -8.01
C VAL A 695 -10.85 -55.82 -8.53
N GLU A 696 -9.93 -56.33 -7.71
CA GLU A 696 -9.15 -57.52 -8.00
C GLU A 696 -9.81 -58.77 -7.38
N ASN A 697 -9.33 -59.96 -7.71
CA ASN A 697 -9.78 -61.16 -7.01
C ASN A 697 -9.15 -61.18 -5.61
N ASP A 698 -9.92 -61.62 -4.61
CA ASP A 698 -9.44 -61.80 -3.25
C ASP A 698 -8.31 -62.82 -3.20
N ASN A 699 -7.12 -62.33 -2.84
CA ASN A 699 -5.86 -63.07 -2.72
C ASN A 699 -5.08 -62.62 -1.47
N SER A 700 -5.74 -62.05 -0.44
CA SER A 700 -5.01 -61.34 0.64
C SER A 700 -5.11 -61.97 2.02
N SER A 701 -3.94 -62.42 2.48
CA SER A 701 -3.44 -62.30 3.86
C SER A 701 -2.54 -61.04 3.97
N GLY A 702 -2.76 -60.15 4.97
CA GLY A 702 -1.89 -59.00 5.40
C GLY A 702 -2.42 -57.60 5.02
N ASP A 703 -2.33 -56.47 5.76
CA ASP A 703 -1.77 -56.06 7.07
C ASP A 703 -2.76 -55.01 7.69
N GLU A 704 -3.22 -55.11 8.94
CA GLU A 704 -4.20 -54.17 9.57
C GLU A 704 -3.57 -53.19 10.59
N GLU A 705 -3.92 -51.89 10.60
CA GLU A 705 -3.40 -50.90 11.58
C GLU A 705 -4.16 -50.93 12.93
N LEU A 706 -3.44 -50.89 14.06
CA LEU A 706 -3.95 -50.87 15.44
C LEU A 706 -4.06 -49.45 15.99
N VAL A 707 -5.04 -49.24 16.89
CA VAL A 707 -5.28 -47.96 17.58
C VAL A 707 -4.80 -48.02 19.03
N ASN A 708 -4.14 -46.96 19.52
CA ASN A 708 -3.61 -46.89 20.89
C ASN A 708 -4.69 -47.19 21.94
N GLY A 709 -4.43 -48.18 22.80
CA GLY A 709 -5.29 -48.60 23.91
C GLY A 709 -6.52 -49.42 23.51
N GLN A 710 -6.77 -49.64 22.22
CA GLN A 710 -7.92 -50.42 21.74
C GLN A 710 -7.56 -51.87 21.45
N SER A 711 -8.41 -52.79 21.94
CA SER A 711 -8.26 -54.22 21.71
C SER A 711 -8.95 -54.66 20.41
N ARG A 712 -8.26 -55.48 19.61
CA ARG A 712 -8.76 -56.11 18.39
C ARG A 712 -8.94 -57.60 18.60
N ILE A 713 -10.09 -58.17 18.20
CA ILE A 713 -10.32 -59.61 18.26
C ILE A 713 -9.77 -60.26 16.98
N ILE A 714 -8.92 -61.27 17.13
CA ILE A 714 -8.22 -61.96 16.05
C ILE A 714 -8.37 -63.49 16.17
N ALA A 715 -8.30 -64.17 15.04
CA ALA A 715 -8.36 -65.63 14.91
C ALA A 715 -7.48 -66.06 13.73
N GLY A 716 -6.93 -67.27 13.78
CA GLY A 716 -6.05 -67.79 12.73
C GLY A 716 -5.85 -69.31 12.82
N ASN A 717 -5.49 -69.92 11.70
CA ASN A 717 -5.17 -71.34 11.61
C ASN A 717 -3.75 -71.65 12.14
N GLN A 718 -3.47 -72.93 12.31
CA GLN A 718 -2.11 -73.37 12.64
C GLN A 718 -1.14 -72.98 11.51
N ASN A 719 -0.01 -72.37 11.90
CA ASN A 719 1.03 -71.77 11.06
C ASN A 719 0.59 -70.56 10.24
N GLU A 720 -0.60 -70.02 10.48
CA GLU A 720 -1.03 -68.78 9.85
C GLU A 720 -0.35 -67.58 10.54
N GLN A 721 0.11 -66.63 9.73
CA GLN A 721 0.75 -65.41 10.19
C GLN A 721 -0.15 -64.23 9.84
N LEU A 722 -0.60 -63.52 10.88
CA LEU A 722 -1.32 -62.27 10.76
C LEU A 722 -0.35 -61.12 11.02
N TYR A 723 -0.55 -60.00 10.34
CA TYR A 723 0.33 -58.84 10.42
C TYR A 723 -0.46 -57.57 10.73
N PHE A 724 0.11 -56.71 11.58
CA PHE A 724 -0.49 -55.46 12.02
C PHE A 724 0.56 -54.34 12.16
N THR A 725 0.10 -53.09 12.26
CA THR A 725 0.97 -51.91 12.48
C THR A 725 0.48 -51.03 13.64
N LEU A 726 1.35 -50.23 14.24
CA LEU A 726 1.02 -49.15 15.17
C LEU A 726 1.99 -47.99 15.00
N ASN A 727 1.47 -46.78 14.77
CA ASN A 727 2.25 -45.53 14.81
C ASN A 727 2.42 -45.04 16.26
N VAL A 728 3.68 -44.81 16.67
CA VAL A 728 4.03 -44.35 18.01
C VAL A 728 4.61 -42.92 17.93
N PRO A 729 4.02 -41.94 18.62
CA PRO A 729 4.47 -40.55 18.58
C PRO A 729 5.72 -40.33 19.45
N GLN A 730 6.39 -39.21 19.22
CA GLN A 730 7.55 -38.78 20.01
C GLN A 730 7.14 -38.51 21.47
N GLY A 731 8.00 -38.88 22.43
CA GLY A 731 7.73 -38.69 23.86
C GLY A 731 6.79 -39.74 24.48
N ALA A 732 6.30 -40.71 23.69
CA ALA A 732 5.53 -41.82 24.22
C ALA A 732 6.35 -42.63 25.25
N THR A 733 5.71 -42.97 26.36
CA THR A 733 6.26 -43.81 27.42
C THR A 733 5.38 -45.05 27.60
N ASP A 734 5.91 -46.08 28.25
CA ASP A 734 5.16 -47.30 28.58
C ASP A 734 4.53 -48.02 27.37
N LEU A 735 5.23 -48.07 26.22
CA LEU A 735 4.76 -48.78 25.02
C LEU A 735 4.67 -50.30 25.26
N THR A 736 3.47 -50.87 25.09
CA THR A 736 3.22 -52.31 25.24
C THR A 736 2.35 -52.87 24.12
N PHE A 737 2.57 -54.14 23.79
CA PHE A 737 1.76 -54.96 22.89
C PHE A 737 1.36 -56.22 23.63
N ASN A 738 0.07 -56.53 23.66
CA ASN A 738 -0.49 -57.60 24.49
C ASN A 738 -1.44 -58.48 23.69
N LEU A 739 -1.27 -59.81 23.80
CA LEU A 739 -2.29 -60.80 23.48
C LEU A 739 -2.95 -61.26 24.78
N ASN A 740 -4.29 -61.38 24.79
CA ASN A 740 -5.03 -61.92 25.92
C ASN A 740 -6.30 -62.68 25.48
N GLY A 741 -6.75 -63.62 26.31
CA GLY A 741 -8.04 -64.31 26.13
C GLY A 741 -8.07 -65.33 24.98
N GLY A 742 -9.27 -65.68 24.54
CA GLY A 742 -9.49 -66.62 23.43
C GLY A 742 -9.13 -68.09 23.74
N THR A 743 -9.06 -68.88 22.68
CA THR A 743 -8.65 -70.30 22.69
C THR A 743 -7.49 -70.53 21.71
N GLY A 744 -6.75 -71.62 21.84
CA GLY A 744 -5.61 -71.93 20.98
C GLY A 744 -4.27 -71.41 21.51
N ASP A 745 -3.33 -71.17 20.60
CA ASP A 745 -1.96 -70.76 20.91
C ASP A 745 -1.41 -69.81 19.82
N ALA A 746 -1.41 -68.52 20.11
CA ALA A 746 -0.96 -67.44 19.24
C ALA A 746 0.30 -66.77 19.80
N ASP A 747 1.39 -66.79 19.02
CA ASP A 747 2.68 -66.17 19.35
C ASP A 747 2.78 -64.73 18.80
N LEU A 748 3.19 -63.78 19.64
CA LEU A 748 3.39 -62.37 19.32
C LEU A 748 4.84 -62.08 18.93
N TYR A 749 5.03 -61.37 17.82
CA TYR A 749 6.30 -60.84 17.34
C TYR A 749 6.14 -59.35 17.04
N VAL A 750 7.10 -58.53 17.48
CA VAL A 750 7.08 -57.08 17.24
C VAL A 750 8.46 -56.63 16.77
N SER A 751 8.49 -55.71 15.81
CA SER A 751 9.69 -55.04 15.30
C SER A 751 9.41 -53.58 14.99
N TYR A 752 10.42 -52.73 15.15
CA TYR A 752 10.42 -51.33 14.74
C TYR A 752 10.83 -51.21 13.26
N GLU A 753 10.03 -50.50 12.47
CA GLU A 753 10.23 -50.17 11.05
C GLU A 753 10.43 -51.35 10.07
N THR A 754 10.48 -52.58 10.58
CA THR A 754 10.78 -53.79 9.80
C THR A 754 9.73 -54.86 10.08
N THR A 755 9.40 -55.68 9.08
CA THR A 755 8.39 -56.74 9.26
C THR A 755 9.00 -57.89 10.08
N PRO A 756 8.40 -58.27 11.23
CA PRO A 756 8.92 -59.37 12.02
C PRO A 756 8.81 -60.69 11.26
N THR A 757 9.78 -61.59 11.48
CA THR A 757 9.72 -62.99 11.05
C THR A 757 9.90 -63.90 12.26
N THR A 758 9.72 -65.22 12.10
CA THR A 758 9.98 -66.18 13.19
C THR A 758 11.46 -66.25 13.60
N SER A 759 12.36 -65.61 12.83
CA SER A 759 13.80 -65.54 13.11
C SER A 759 14.36 -64.12 13.27
N SER A 760 13.55 -63.07 13.05
CA SER A 760 13.97 -61.67 13.11
C SER A 760 12.87 -60.83 13.74
N TYR A 761 13.08 -60.41 14.99
CA TYR A 761 12.14 -59.61 15.77
C TYR A 761 12.87 -58.80 16.83
N ASP A 762 12.27 -57.68 17.27
CA ASP A 762 12.78 -56.92 18.41
C ASP A 762 12.21 -57.45 19.72
N CYS A 763 10.97 -57.96 19.70
CA CYS A 763 10.34 -58.57 20.86
C CYS A 763 9.48 -59.78 20.48
N ARG A 764 9.66 -60.87 21.22
CA ARG A 764 8.83 -62.08 21.21
C ARG A 764 8.76 -62.70 22.61
N PRO A 765 7.58 -62.87 23.22
CA PRO A 765 7.43 -63.58 24.48
C PRO A 765 7.58 -65.09 24.26
N TYR A 766 8.42 -65.78 25.05
CA TYR A 766 8.56 -67.24 24.98
C TYR A 766 7.59 -67.93 25.95
N VAL A 767 6.29 -67.71 25.75
CA VAL A 767 5.22 -68.22 26.63
C VAL A 767 4.28 -69.09 25.79
N GLY A 768 3.65 -70.10 26.38
CA GLY A 768 2.65 -70.91 25.68
C GLY A 768 1.24 -70.43 25.96
N GLY A 769 0.39 -70.42 24.93
CA GLY A 769 -0.98 -69.92 24.99
C GLY A 769 -1.08 -68.42 24.73
N ASN A 770 -2.31 -67.93 24.56
CA ASN A 770 -2.58 -66.59 24.03
C ASN A 770 -2.31 -65.39 24.96
N THR A 771 -1.66 -65.59 26.11
CA THR A 771 -1.38 -64.52 27.08
C THR A 771 0.08 -64.08 26.96
N GLU A 772 0.30 -63.11 26.08
CA GLU A 772 1.64 -62.67 25.70
C GLU A 772 1.78 -61.15 25.81
N LYS A 773 2.96 -60.69 26.20
CA LYS A 773 3.23 -59.26 26.38
C LYS A 773 4.63 -58.88 25.93
N CYS A 774 4.70 -57.92 25.01
CA CYS A 774 5.90 -57.17 24.67
C CYS A 774 5.85 -55.78 25.29
N THR A 775 6.96 -55.34 25.89
CA THR A 775 7.13 -53.98 26.42
C THR A 775 8.39 -53.41 25.82
N ILE A 776 8.28 -52.24 25.20
CA ILE A 776 9.39 -51.56 24.52
C ILE A 776 9.72 -50.30 25.32
N ASN A 777 10.95 -50.23 25.85
CA ASN A 777 11.42 -49.10 26.64
C ASN A 777 12.92 -48.84 26.40
N PRO A 778 13.34 -47.65 25.94
CA PRO A 778 12.49 -46.51 25.54
C PRO A 778 11.68 -46.81 24.27
N ALA A 779 10.47 -46.25 24.17
CA ALA A 779 9.72 -46.27 22.93
C ALA A 779 10.42 -45.37 21.89
N GLN A 780 10.47 -45.81 20.64
CA GLN A 780 11.00 -45.04 19.52
C GLN A 780 9.83 -44.44 18.74
N VAL A 781 10.03 -43.24 18.20
CA VAL A 781 9.04 -42.61 17.31
C VAL A 781 9.04 -43.34 15.96
N GLY A 782 7.88 -43.69 15.44
CA GLY A 782 7.74 -44.36 14.14
C GLY A 782 6.76 -45.54 14.16
N THR A 783 6.84 -46.38 13.13
CA THR A 783 5.91 -47.50 12.92
C THR A 783 6.47 -48.77 13.54
N TYR A 784 5.71 -49.35 14.47
CA TYR A 784 5.92 -50.71 14.93
C TYR A 784 5.10 -51.67 14.10
N LYS A 785 5.73 -52.75 13.62
CA LYS A 785 5.08 -53.84 12.91
C LYS A 785 4.95 -55.04 13.83
N ILE A 786 3.78 -55.64 13.82
CA ILE A 786 3.38 -56.74 14.69
C ILE A 786 3.06 -57.94 13.80
N MET A 787 3.52 -59.12 14.18
CA MET A 787 3.11 -60.38 13.57
C MET A 787 2.58 -61.30 14.67
N VAL A 788 1.43 -61.91 14.42
CA VAL A 788 0.85 -62.95 15.26
C VAL A 788 0.90 -64.27 14.50
N ASN A 789 1.64 -65.24 15.01
CA ASN A 789 1.81 -66.56 14.41
C ASN A 789 1.01 -67.60 15.19
N GLY A 790 0.09 -68.32 14.52
CA GLY A 790 -0.67 -69.40 15.15
C GLY A 790 0.20 -70.64 15.36
N TYR A 791 0.81 -70.82 16.54
CA TYR A 791 1.49 -72.08 16.88
C TYR A 791 0.52 -73.26 16.85
N ASN A 792 -0.71 -73.03 17.31
CA ASN A 792 -1.91 -73.80 17.00
C ASN A 792 -2.98 -72.87 16.42
N SER A 793 -4.05 -73.43 15.86
CA SER A 793 -5.22 -72.61 15.51
C SER A 793 -5.74 -71.88 16.75
N PHE A 794 -5.98 -70.59 16.64
CA PHE A 794 -6.46 -69.73 17.72
C PHE A 794 -7.70 -68.97 17.30
N ASP A 795 -8.55 -68.66 18.27
CA ASP A 795 -9.82 -67.97 18.02
C ASP A 795 -10.17 -67.07 19.20
N ASN A 796 -10.80 -65.94 18.89
CA ASN A 796 -11.28 -64.93 19.83
C ASN A 796 -10.18 -64.35 20.76
N VAL A 797 -8.95 -64.21 20.25
CA VAL A 797 -7.80 -63.63 20.98
C VAL A 797 -7.81 -62.11 20.84
N GLN A 798 -7.51 -61.37 21.90
CA GLN A 798 -7.47 -59.90 21.89
C GLN A 798 -6.03 -59.39 21.75
N LEU A 799 -5.74 -58.70 20.66
CA LEU A 799 -4.50 -57.96 20.44
C LEU A 799 -4.70 -56.49 20.82
N THR A 800 -3.90 -55.98 21.75
CA THR A 800 -3.96 -54.57 22.20
C THR A 800 -2.56 -53.97 22.20
N ALA A 801 -2.40 -52.82 21.58
CA ALA A 801 -1.18 -52.03 21.69
C ALA A 801 -1.47 -50.71 22.41
N SER A 802 -0.62 -50.31 23.36
CA SER A 802 -0.87 -49.11 24.18
C SER A 802 0.41 -48.37 24.57
N TYR A 803 0.34 -47.04 24.68
CA TYR A 803 1.38 -46.17 25.24
C TYR A 803 0.76 -44.98 26.00
N ASN A 804 1.55 -44.37 26.90
CA ASN A 804 1.25 -43.09 27.53
C ASN A 804 1.85 -41.96 26.69
N ALA A 805 1.05 -40.97 26.29
CA ALA A 805 1.54 -39.80 25.56
C ALA A 805 2.43 -38.92 26.47
N GLY A 806 3.43 -38.25 25.89
CA GLY A 806 4.29 -37.29 26.63
C GLY A 806 3.54 -36.00 26.98
N SER A 807 3.96 -35.31 28.06
CA SER A 807 3.44 -33.99 28.45
C SER A 807 4.36 -32.88 27.94
N SER A 808 3.83 -31.91 27.18
CA SER A 808 4.60 -30.78 26.65
C SER A 808 5.08 -29.82 27.76
N ASN A 809 6.26 -29.21 27.58
CA ASN A 809 6.82 -28.21 28.49
C ASN A 809 6.75 -26.75 27.97
N VAL A 810 5.97 -26.48 26.92
CA VAL A 810 5.81 -25.12 26.34
C VAL A 810 5.18 -24.15 27.35
N PRO A 811 5.82 -23.01 27.68
CA PRO A 811 5.23 -21.97 28.53
C PRO A 811 3.93 -21.38 27.96
N ASP A 812 2.98 -21.03 28.83
CA ASP A 812 1.73 -20.35 28.43
C ASP A 812 2.00 -18.87 28.13
N ALA A 813 2.32 -18.56 26.87
CA ALA A 813 2.54 -17.19 26.40
C ALA A 813 1.25 -16.36 26.41
N CYS A 814 0.10 -16.98 26.16
CA CYS A 814 -1.20 -16.30 26.12
C CYS A 814 -1.63 -15.73 27.47
N SER A 815 -1.04 -16.19 28.57
CA SER A 815 -1.24 -15.60 29.90
C SER A 815 -0.62 -14.22 30.08
N THR A 816 0.36 -13.84 29.24
CA THR A 816 1.17 -12.60 29.41
C THR A 816 1.36 -11.77 28.15
N GLN A 817 1.05 -12.30 26.96
CA GLN A 817 1.28 -11.67 25.65
C GLN A 817 -0.02 -11.52 24.84
N GLY A 818 -0.02 -10.60 23.86
CA GLY A 818 -1.07 -10.51 22.84
C GLY A 818 -0.90 -11.57 21.75
N SER A 819 -2.00 -11.96 21.11
CA SER A 819 -2.00 -13.00 20.05
C SER A 819 -1.33 -12.53 18.76
N ARG A 820 -0.62 -13.45 18.09
CA ARG A 820 0.01 -13.27 16.78
C ARG A 820 -0.59 -14.26 15.77
N SER A 821 -0.91 -13.78 14.58
CA SER A 821 -1.48 -14.59 13.48
C SER A 821 -0.54 -14.75 12.29
N SER A 822 0.54 -13.97 12.25
CA SER A 822 1.57 -14.05 11.24
C SER A 822 2.91 -13.50 11.74
N GLY A 823 3.93 -13.57 10.89
CA GLY A 823 5.27 -12.99 11.13
C GLY A 823 6.35 -14.04 11.31
N ARG A 824 7.53 -13.62 11.80
CA ARG A 824 8.69 -14.50 11.92
C ARG A 824 8.79 -15.12 13.32
N LEU A 825 9.19 -16.39 13.37
CA LEU A 825 9.46 -17.13 14.60
C LEU A 825 10.97 -17.23 14.82
N GLU A 826 11.41 -16.89 16.02
CA GLU A 826 12.81 -16.98 16.43
C GLU A 826 13.07 -18.19 17.34
N ASP A 827 14.33 -18.64 17.39
CA ASP A 827 14.77 -19.74 18.24
C ASP A 827 14.44 -19.48 19.73
N GLY A 828 13.73 -20.43 20.33
CA GLY A 828 13.30 -20.41 21.72
C GLY A 828 12.17 -19.44 22.06
N GLU A 829 11.68 -18.65 21.09
CA GLU A 829 10.60 -17.70 21.29
C GLU A 829 9.26 -18.42 21.45
N VAL A 830 8.53 -18.11 22.54
CA VAL A 830 7.19 -18.65 22.79
C VAL A 830 6.16 -17.55 22.54
N ILE A 831 5.25 -17.79 21.60
CA ILE A 831 4.25 -16.82 21.14
C ILE A 831 2.83 -17.28 21.49
N CYS A 832 1.92 -16.33 21.69
CA CYS A 832 0.49 -16.62 21.77
C CYS A 832 -0.11 -16.64 20.35
N LEU A 833 -0.81 -17.71 19.98
CA LEU A 833 -1.44 -17.84 18.66
C LEU A 833 -2.78 -17.10 18.58
N GLY A 834 -3.11 -16.62 17.38
CA GLY A 834 -4.46 -16.17 17.03
C GLY A 834 -5.51 -17.28 17.17
N ASN A 835 -6.75 -16.90 17.45
CA ASN A 835 -7.82 -17.86 17.78
C ASN A 835 -8.44 -18.57 16.55
N SER A 836 -8.17 -18.09 15.33
CA SER A 836 -8.75 -18.61 14.09
C SER A 836 -7.73 -18.58 12.95
N GLY A 837 -7.51 -19.72 12.28
CA GLY A 837 -6.56 -19.88 11.18
C GLY A 837 -7.19 -20.13 9.80
N PRO A 838 -6.38 -20.19 8.72
CA PRO A 838 -4.95 -20.48 8.76
C PRO A 838 -4.06 -19.28 9.15
N LEU A 839 -3.12 -19.51 10.07
CA LEU A 839 -2.07 -18.58 10.51
C LEU A 839 -0.76 -18.90 9.77
N TRP A 840 0.05 -17.89 9.48
CA TRP A 840 1.21 -18.04 8.57
C TRP A 840 2.50 -17.45 9.16
N PHE A 841 3.50 -18.30 9.38
CA PHE A 841 4.76 -17.89 10.00
C PHE A 841 5.98 -18.27 9.18
N SER A 842 6.99 -17.41 9.15
CA SER A 842 8.29 -17.73 8.54
C SER A 842 9.33 -18.07 9.62
N ILE A 843 10.29 -18.92 9.26
CA ILE A 843 11.42 -19.33 10.09
C ILE A 843 12.68 -19.12 9.25
N ALA A 844 13.59 -18.27 9.70
CA ALA A 844 14.84 -18.02 8.98
C ALA A 844 15.96 -18.97 9.40
N ASP A 845 17.01 -19.00 8.59
CA ASP A 845 18.27 -19.68 8.88
C ASP A 845 18.12 -21.18 9.18
N ILE A 846 17.08 -21.84 8.65
CA ILE A 846 16.85 -23.27 8.88
C ILE A 846 17.96 -24.13 8.25
N LYS A 847 18.63 -23.61 7.20
CA LYS A 847 19.75 -24.26 6.51
C LYS A 847 20.94 -24.53 7.41
N SER A 848 21.24 -23.61 8.34
CA SER A 848 22.43 -23.71 9.19
C SER A 848 22.17 -24.53 10.46
N GLN A 849 20.93 -24.99 10.68
CA GLN A 849 20.54 -25.80 11.82
C GLN A 849 20.63 -27.30 11.51
N ASN A 850 21.03 -28.09 12.51
CA ASN A 850 21.05 -29.55 12.43
C ASN A 850 19.63 -30.15 12.57
N GLY A 851 18.70 -29.36 13.09
CA GLY A 851 17.27 -29.67 13.14
C GLY A 851 16.47 -28.50 13.73
N VAL A 852 15.19 -28.43 13.39
CA VAL A 852 14.25 -27.41 13.87
C VAL A 852 13.03 -28.12 14.43
N ALA A 853 12.71 -27.90 15.70
CA ALA A 853 11.48 -28.38 16.31
C ALA A 853 10.46 -27.25 16.38
N ILE A 854 9.20 -27.56 16.10
CA ILE A 854 8.05 -26.65 16.21
C ILE A 854 7.05 -27.34 17.12
N THR A 855 6.67 -26.69 18.21
CA THR A 855 5.78 -27.27 19.21
C THR A 855 4.65 -26.30 19.54
N THR A 856 3.42 -26.81 19.59
CA THR A 856 2.28 -26.09 20.17
C THR A 856 1.75 -26.81 21.41
N SER A 857 1.26 -26.03 22.37
CA SER A 857 0.56 -26.55 23.55
C SER A 857 -0.23 -25.42 24.24
N ASN A 858 -0.86 -25.73 25.39
CA ASN A 858 -1.73 -24.86 26.18
C ASN A 858 -3.05 -24.48 25.49
N GLY A 859 -3.98 -23.93 26.26
CA GLY A 859 -5.27 -23.50 25.73
C GLY A 859 -6.22 -24.67 25.40
N SER A 860 -7.09 -24.45 24.42
CA SER A 860 -8.05 -25.44 23.93
C SER A 860 -8.29 -25.28 22.42
N GLY A 861 -8.98 -26.24 21.80
CA GLY A 861 -9.32 -26.25 20.38
C GLY A 861 -8.53 -27.30 19.61
N ASP A 862 -8.68 -27.28 18.29
CA ASP A 862 -8.10 -28.26 17.37
C ASP A 862 -7.31 -27.53 16.29
N ILE A 863 -5.98 -27.70 16.27
CA ILE A 863 -5.09 -27.09 15.28
C ILE A 863 -4.16 -28.14 14.67
N SER A 864 -3.70 -27.86 13.47
CA SER A 864 -2.71 -28.66 12.75
C SER A 864 -1.58 -27.77 12.27
N LEU A 865 -0.39 -28.36 12.17
CA LEU A 865 0.81 -27.70 11.65
C LEU A 865 1.17 -28.28 10.29
N SER A 866 1.50 -27.41 9.34
CA SER A 866 2.09 -27.77 8.05
C SER A 866 3.33 -26.93 7.81
N PHE A 867 4.45 -27.54 7.44
CA PHE A 867 5.72 -26.87 7.18
C PHE A 867 6.19 -27.15 5.75
N ALA A 868 6.78 -26.15 5.11
CA ALA A 868 7.41 -26.24 3.79
C ALA A 868 8.73 -25.47 3.77
N SER A 869 9.74 -26.02 3.10
CA SER A 869 11.06 -25.38 2.93
C SER A 869 11.14 -24.44 1.73
N SER A 870 10.12 -24.44 0.85
CA SER A 870 10.07 -23.58 -0.34
C SER A 870 8.63 -23.13 -0.59
N GLY A 871 8.36 -21.86 -0.29
CA GLY A 871 7.03 -21.24 -0.37
C GLY A 871 6.09 -21.63 0.77
N TRP A 872 4.93 -20.96 0.84
CA TRP A 872 3.93 -21.23 1.87
C TRP A 872 3.34 -22.65 1.77
N PRO A 873 3.14 -23.36 2.90
CA PRO A 873 2.60 -24.72 2.90
C PRO A 873 1.25 -24.82 2.20
N ASN A 874 1.22 -25.70 1.22
CA ASN A 874 0.06 -26.15 0.48
C ASN A 874 0.17 -27.66 0.29
N THR A 875 -0.91 -28.30 -0.15
CA THR A 875 -1.01 -29.76 -0.29
C THR A 875 0.06 -30.43 -1.15
N ASN A 876 0.89 -29.67 -1.89
CA ASN A 876 1.89 -30.19 -2.81
C ASN A 876 3.35 -29.91 -2.38
N ASN A 877 3.61 -29.02 -1.42
CA ASN A 877 4.97 -28.61 -1.05
C ASN A 877 5.33 -28.82 0.44
N GLU A 878 4.44 -29.45 1.20
CA GLU A 878 4.66 -29.72 2.63
C GLU A 878 5.75 -30.76 2.85
N SER A 879 6.79 -30.37 3.58
CA SER A 879 7.91 -31.26 3.94
C SER A 879 7.75 -31.87 5.34
N ALA A 880 6.88 -31.31 6.20
CA ALA A 880 6.51 -31.92 7.46
C ALA A 880 5.11 -31.45 7.95
N GLN A 881 4.40 -32.29 8.69
CA GLN A 881 3.05 -32.01 9.18
C GLN A 881 2.78 -32.66 10.54
N SER A 882 1.85 -32.09 11.31
CA SER A 882 1.28 -32.66 12.53
C SER A 882 -0.21 -32.33 12.60
N ASN A 883 -1.04 -33.33 12.92
CA ASN A 883 -2.51 -33.22 12.94
C ASN A 883 -3.14 -34.07 14.06
N ASN A 884 -2.56 -34.01 15.26
CA ASN A 884 -3.14 -34.71 16.40
C ASN A 884 -4.50 -34.10 16.76
N ALA A 885 -5.36 -34.88 17.43
CA ALA A 885 -6.61 -34.32 17.95
C ALA A 885 -6.29 -33.39 19.13
N GLY A 886 -6.68 -32.11 19.01
CA GLY A 886 -6.39 -31.07 19.99
C GLY A 886 -5.41 -30.02 19.45
N ASN A 887 -4.67 -29.36 20.34
CA ASN A 887 -3.72 -28.32 19.94
C ASN A 887 -2.27 -28.60 20.35
N ASP A 888 -2.01 -29.82 20.80
CA ASP A 888 -0.67 -30.32 21.12
C ASP A 888 -0.04 -30.91 19.85
N GLU A 889 0.58 -30.05 19.05
CA GLU A 889 1.21 -30.42 17.79
C GLU A 889 2.73 -30.37 17.89
N CYS A 890 3.39 -31.26 17.14
CA CYS A 890 4.84 -31.35 17.10
C CYS A 890 5.32 -31.67 15.70
N ILE A 891 6.16 -30.79 15.14
CA ILE A 891 6.92 -31.05 13.93
C ILE A 891 8.41 -31.00 14.27
N TYR A 892 9.16 -32.02 13.85
CA TYR A 892 10.62 -31.98 13.85
C TYR A 892 11.16 -32.07 12.43
N ILE A 893 11.98 -31.10 12.06
CA ILE A 893 12.53 -30.94 10.71
C ILE A 893 14.03 -31.21 10.82
N SER A 894 14.54 -32.20 10.10
CA SER A 894 16.00 -32.41 9.97
C SER A 894 16.64 -31.32 9.11
N SER A 895 17.97 -31.25 9.05
CA SER A 895 18.72 -30.31 8.20
C SER A 895 18.09 -30.08 6.81
N GLN A 896 17.93 -28.81 6.42
CA GLN A 896 17.31 -28.39 5.16
C GLN A 896 18.33 -27.70 4.24
N ASP A 897 18.06 -27.69 2.93
CA ASP A 897 18.93 -27.04 1.94
C ASP A 897 18.61 -25.55 1.74
N GLU A 898 17.40 -25.13 2.12
CA GLU A 898 16.86 -23.79 1.94
C GLU A 898 17.08 -22.92 3.18
N TYR A 899 17.34 -21.62 2.98
CA TYR A 899 17.54 -20.69 4.10
C TYR A 899 16.25 -20.41 4.87
N TRP A 900 15.11 -20.44 4.19
CA TRP A 900 13.80 -20.11 4.74
C TRP A 900 12.93 -21.35 4.94
N GLY A 901 12.10 -21.31 5.97
CA GLY A 901 11.03 -22.24 6.24
C GLY A 901 9.71 -21.50 6.44
N TYR A 902 8.61 -22.13 6.05
CA TYR A 902 7.28 -21.55 6.08
C TYR A 902 6.36 -22.50 6.83
N LEU A 903 5.64 -21.97 7.82
CA LEU A 903 4.75 -22.70 8.70
C LEU A 903 3.33 -22.18 8.54
N LYS A 904 2.39 -23.10 8.40
CA LYS A 904 0.96 -22.88 8.43
C LYS A 904 0.39 -23.54 9.68
N VAL A 905 -0.41 -22.79 10.43
CA VAL A 905 -1.21 -23.32 11.55
C VAL A 905 -2.68 -23.27 11.13
N ALA A 906 -3.32 -24.41 10.91
CA ALA A 906 -4.72 -24.49 10.46
C ALA A 906 -5.63 -25.00 11.57
N GLY A 907 -6.88 -24.55 11.61
CA GLY A 907 -7.84 -24.91 12.67
C GLY A 907 -8.16 -23.74 13.60
N ASN A 908 -8.86 -24.04 14.69
CA ASN A 908 -9.33 -23.04 15.65
C ASN A 908 -8.84 -23.39 17.05
N SER A 909 -8.28 -22.41 17.74
CA SER A 909 -7.83 -22.57 19.12
C SER A 909 -8.21 -21.37 19.98
N THR A 910 -8.12 -21.53 21.30
CA THR A 910 -8.21 -20.41 22.23
C THR A 910 -7.10 -20.57 23.26
N GLY A 911 -6.17 -19.61 23.26
CA GLY A 911 -5.05 -19.59 24.20
C GLY A 911 -3.92 -20.59 23.89
N ALA A 912 -3.77 -21.04 22.63
CA ALA A 912 -2.66 -21.90 22.24
C ALA A 912 -1.34 -21.12 22.14
N SER A 913 -0.25 -21.71 22.62
CA SER A 913 1.10 -21.17 22.51
C SER A 913 1.94 -21.97 21.51
N LEU A 914 2.86 -21.30 20.81
CA LEU A 914 3.76 -21.90 19.82
C LEU A 914 5.22 -21.53 20.10
N VAL A 915 6.13 -22.47 19.90
CA VAL A 915 7.59 -22.25 19.98
C VAL A 915 8.34 -22.97 18.87
N VAL A 916 9.45 -22.37 18.43
CA VAL A 916 10.42 -22.98 17.52
C VAL A 916 11.76 -23.13 18.26
N ASP A 917 12.41 -24.29 18.16
CA ASP A 917 13.72 -24.55 18.76
C ASP A 917 14.71 -25.04 17.70
N PHE A 918 15.87 -24.38 17.61
CA PHE A 918 16.95 -24.76 16.71
C PHE A 918 17.91 -25.72 17.40
N ASN A 919 18.39 -26.71 16.64
CA ASN A 919 19.32 -27.74 17.10
C ASN A 919 18.84 -28.51 18.34
N SER A 920 17.54 -28.53 18.62
CA SER A 920 16.98 -29.34 19.69
C SER A 920 17.03 -30.82 19.33
N GLN A 921 16.91 -31.70 20.33
CA GLN A 921 16.81 -33.16 20.09
C GLN A 921 15.38 -33.60 19.74
N GLY A 922 14.41 -32.67 19.67
CA GLY A 922 12.99 -32.95 19.50
C GLY A 922 12.09 -31.81 19.98
N CYS A 923 10.77 -31.98 19.84
CA CYS A 923 9.76 -31.05 20.37
C CYS A 923 9.75 -30.98 21.90
N ARG A 924 9.14 -29.92 22.42
CA ARG A 924 9.06 -29.60 23.86
C ARG A 924 7.95 -30.31 24.62
#